data_AF-A0A6J1X2U9-F1
#
_entry.id   AF-A0A6J1X2U9-F1
#
_cell.length_a   1.000
_cell.length_b   1.000
_cell.length_c   1.000
_cell.angle_alpha   90.00
_cell.angle_beta   90.00
_cell.angle_gamma   90.00
#
_symmetry.space_group_name_H-M   'P 1'
#
loop_
_entity.id
_entity.type
_entity.pdbx_description
1 polymer ?
#
loop_
_entity_poly.entity_id
_entity_poly.type
_entity_poly.pdbx_seq_one_letter_code
_entity_poly.pdbx_strand_id
1 'polypeptide(L)'
;MPEVRVDEVRRFMEDSLRAVGAPDSEAKAHAALLLHADITGHFSHGLNRLAFYVNDISTGATNAHAKPVILKESAATAWVDGADALGSTVGNFCMDIAIKKAKECGVGWVAAKRSNHFGMAGWWALKAEREGLIGLAWTNSSPVSVPTRSKKGTLGTNPVAMFAPATGGDYIGVDMASTTVAMGKIEMQIHKKEPLPEGWALDTDGKVTTDAHDAFKAASLLPLGGLESTGGYKGYGLTAIGEVFCSGLSGSRSSHQVPKWSVTKQGEPMNLGQCYAAINPSYFAPGFGERIADCLRTWRNLEPVDPQLPVLAPGDKERINAEQTTKRGTIVYPEAQIESCNSMAQKMPDVRIEDVQRFMEDSFRAVGTPAFEAKAQAALLLHADLTCHFSHGLNRLELYINDIKTGMADPKAKPVILKESAATAWVDGRNSLGATVGTFCMEVAIRKAKESGVGWVSAKGCNHFGMAGYWAQMAQREGLIGLAWTNSSPVMVPTRSKQRCMGTNPIALFAPAADGDYLGVDMSSTAVAMGKVEMQIHKNEPIPEGWALGPDGEVTTDAELALKTGNLLPLGGCESTGGYKGYGLSAMGEVFCSGLSGSNPTHKVARWTFSNGTINSPRNLGQCFAAINPEYFAPGFAERLSDCLTTWRGLEPVDPSLPVLVHGDKERTNIEQTRRRGTINYPQKQIDTTNALANRIGVKPLQVL
;
A
#
# COMPACT_ATOMS: atom_id res chain seq x y z
N MET A 1 -21.31 6.65 -11.77
CA MET A 1 -20.48 5.43 -11.82
C MET A 1 -19.94 5.30 -13.24
N PRO A 2 -18.62 5.28 -13.43
CA PRO A 2 -18.02 5.12 -14.76
C PRO A 2 -18.47 3.84 -15.48
N GLU A 3 -18.67 3.95 -16.79
CA GLU A 3 -18.88 2.81 -17.68
C GLU A 3 -17.61 2.51 -18.48
N VAL A 4 -17.16 1.26 -18.47
CA VAL A 4 -15.94 0.82 -19.15
C VAL A 4 -16.29 -0.29 -20.14
N ARG A 5 -15.79 -0.19 -21.38
CA ARG A 5 -16.03 -1.22 -22.42
C ARG A 5 -15.49 -2.58 -21.97
N VAL A 6 -16.24 -3.66 -22.22
CA VAL A 6 -15.84 -5.03 -21.84
C VAL A 6 -14.46 -5.40 -22.37
N ASP A 7 -14.17 -5.06 -23.64
CA ASP A 7 -12.86 -5.34 -24.24
C ASP A 7 -11.72 -4.51 -23.61
N GLU A 8 -12.04 -3.32 -23.11
CA GLU A 8 -11.07 -2.46 -22.44
C GLU A 8 -10.74 -2.99 -21.04
N VAL A 9 -11.75 -3.48 -20.30
CA VAL A 9 -11.53 -4.19 -19.03
C VAL A 9 -10.64 -5.43 -19.25
N ARG A 10 -10.94 -6.21 -20.29
CA ARG A 10 -10.14 -7.40 -20.66
C ARG A 10 -8.69 -7.01 -20.94
N ARG A 11 -8.48 -6.06 -21.85
CA ARG A 11 -7.15 -5.56 -22.22
C ARG A 11 -6.39 -5.12 -20.98
N PHE A 12 -7.02 -4.34 -20.10
CA PHE A 12 -6.41 -3.82 -18.88
C PHE A 12 -5.98 -4.92 -17.90
N MET A 13 -6.83 -5.93 -17.66
CA MET A 13 -6.48 -7.09 -16.84
C MET A 13 -5.30 -7.87 -17.42
N GLU A 14 -5.32 -8.14 -18.73
CA GLU A 14 -4.25 -8.86 -19.43
C GLU A 14 -2.92 -8.08 -19.38
N ASP A 15 -2.95 -6.79 -19.68
CA ASP A 15 -1.77 -5.92 -19.64
C ASP A 15 -1.17 -5.82 -18.23
N SER A 16 -2.02 -5.73 -17.21
CA SER A 16 -1.58 -5.63 -15.80
C SER A 16 -0.87 -6.89 -15.35
N LEU A 17 -1.41 -8.07 -15.68
CA LEU A 17 -0.78 -9.36 -15.34
C LEU A 17 0.51 -9.59 -16.13
N ARG A 18 0.54 -9.24 -17.43
CA ARG A 18 1.77 -9.28 -18.24
C ARG A 18 2.84 -8.33 -17.71
N ALA A 19 2.44 -7.15 -17.23
CA ALA A 19 3.37 -6.16 -16.71
C ALA A 19 4.17 -6.64 -15.48
N VAL A 20 3.63 -7.59 -14.72
CA VAL A 20 4.30 -8.21 -13.56
C VAL A 20 4.90 -9.58 -13.86
N GLY A 21 4.96 -9.98 -15.13
CA GLY A 21 5.68 -11.18 -15.56
C GLY A 21 4.83 -12.42 -15.82
N ALA A 22 3.49 -12.35 -15.78
CA ALA A 22 2.67 -13.50 -16.17
C ALA A 22 2.84 -13.84 -17.67
N PRO A 23 3.02 -15.12 -18.05
CA PRO A 23 2.96 -15.54 -19.44
C PRO A 23 1.65 -15.14 -20.10
N ASP A 24 1.67 -14.86 -21.41
CA ASP A 24 0.49 -14.41 -22.15
C ASP A 24 -0.71 -15.36 -22.01
N SER A 25 -0.49 -16.68 -22.04
CA SER A 25 -1.53 -17.69 -21.83
C SER A 25 -2.17 -17.59 -20.44
N GLU A 26 -1.36 -17.39 -19.41
CA GLU A 26 -1.83 -17.30 -18.02
C GLU A 26 -2.53 -15.97 -17.75
N ALA A 27 -1.99 -14.87 -18.29
CA ALA A 27 -2.60 -13.55 -18.21
C ALA A 27 -4.02 -13.56 -18.84
N LYS A 28 -4.16 -14.14 -20.04
CA LYS A 28 -5.47 -14.30 -20.71
C LYS A 28 -6.41 -15.21 -19.92
N ALA A 29 -5.93 -16.34 -19.44
CA ALA A 29 -6.74 -17.28 -18.68
C ALA A 29 -7.27 -16.66 -17.38
N HIS A 30 -6.42 -15.93 -16.65
CA HIS A 30 -6.81 -15.26 -15.41
C HIS A 30 -7.71 -14.05 -15.66
N ALA A 31 -7.41 -13.24 -16.68
CA ALA A 31 -8.27 -12.12 -17.09
C ALA A 31 -9.66 -12.60 -17.51
N ALA A 32 -9.78 -13.71 -18.21
CA ALA A 32 -11.06 -14.30 -18.59
C ALA A 32 -11.90 -14.70 -17.35
N LEU A 33 -11.28 -15.28 -16.33
CA LEU A 33 -11.91 -15.60 -15.05
C LEU A 33 -12.44 -14.34 -14.35
N LEU A 34 -11.59 -13.31 -14.19
CA LEU A 34 -11.99 -12.06 -13.50
C LEU A 34 -13.08 -11.31 -14.28
N LEU A 35 -12.93 -11.24 -15.60
CA LEU A 35 -13.91 -10.58 -16.46
C LEU A 35 -15.25 -11.30 -16.44
N HIS A 36 -15.25 -12.64 -16.42
CA HIS A 36 -16.49 -13.40 -16.30
C HIS A 36 -17.22 -13.09 -14.99
N ALA A 37 -16.49 -13.00 -13.88
CA ALA A 37 -17.08 -12.62 -12.59
C ALA A 37 -17.74 -11.22 -12.66
N ASP A 38 -17.12 -10.24 -13.32
CA ASP A 38 -17.75 -8.92 -13.50
C ASP A 38 -18.98 -8.98 -14.42
N ILE A 39 -18.91 -9.75 -15.52
CA ILE A 39 -20.02 -9.91 -16.47
C ILE A 39 -21.24 -10.56 -15.79
N THR A 40 -21.03 -11.52 -14.91
CA THR A 40 -22.12 -12.21 -14.20
C THR A 40 -22.57 -11.51 -12.92
N GLY A 41 -21.91 -10.41 -12.51
CA GLY A 41 -22.31 -9.58 -11.37
C GLY A 41 -21.63 -9.95 -10.05
N HIS A 42 -20.62 -10.82 -10.07
CA HIS A 42 -19.75 -11.14 -8.93
C HIS A 42 -18.52 -10.22 -8.86
N PHE A 43 -18.75 -8.90 -8.83
CA PHE A 43 -17.70 -7.86 -8.87
C PHE A 43 -16.60 -8.01 -7.80
N SER A 44 -16.90 -8.67 -6.68
CA SER A 44 -15.93 -8.95 -5.61
C SER A 44 -14.81 -9.91 -6.01
N HIS A 45 -14.95 -10.62 -7.14
CA HIS A 45 -13.99 -11.57 -7.69
C HIS A 45 -13.54 -11.22 -9.12
N GLY A 46 -13.91 -10.04 -9.64
CA GLY A 46 -13.47 -9.55 -10.95
C GLY A 46 -12.38 -8.48 -10.85
N LEU A 47 -12.54 -7.35 -11.55
CA LEU A 47 -11.54 -6.27 -11.61
C LEU A 47 -11.10 -5.79 -10.21
N ASN A 48 -11.99 -5.84 -9.22
CA ASN A 48 -11.73 -5.41 -7.85
C ASN A 48 -10.60 -6.22 -7.16
N ARG A 49 -10.22 -7.39 -7.69
CA ARG A 49 -9.14 -8.22 -7.15
C ARG A 49 -7.84 -8.15 -7.94
N LEU A 50 -7.81 -7.43 -9.07
CA LEU A 50 -6.65 -7.39 -9.96
C LEU A 50 -5.37 -6.96 -9.22
N ALA A 51 -5.44 -5.94 -8.37
CA ALA A 51 -4.30 -5.45 -7.59
C ALA A 51 -3.70 -6.51 -6.65
N PHE A 52 -4.50 -7.42 -6.12
CA PHE A 52 -4.00 -8.51 -5.27
C PHE A 52 -3.17 -9.51 -6.09
N TYR A 53 -3.65 -9.91 -7.27
CA TYR A 53 -2.88 -10.81 -8.14
C TYR A 53 -1.61 -10.15 -8.67
N VAL A 54 -1.67 -8.86 -9.03
CA VAL A 54 -0.51 -8.07 -9.44
C VAL A 54 0.54 -8.04 -8.32
N ASN A 55 0.12 -7.80 -7.08
CA ASN A 55 0.99 -7.85 -5.90
C ASN A 55 1.57 -9.25 -5.66
N ASP A 56 0.75 -10.31 -5.70
CA ASP A 56 1.19 -11.67 -5.40
C ASP A 56 2.24 -12.17 -6.41
N ILE A 57 2.09 -11.82 -7.69
CA ILE A 57 3.10 -12.11 -8.71
C ILE A 57 4.37 -11.27 -8.46
N SER A 58 4.21 -9.96 -8.22
CA SER A 58 5.35 -9.03 -8.04
C SER A 58 6.19 -9.36 -6.81
N THR A 59 5.56 -9.86 -5.75
CA THR A 59 6.23 -10.23 -4.48
C THR A 59 6.74 -11.67 -4.47
N GLY A 60 6.40 -12.49 -5.47
CA GLY A 60 6.77 -13.89 -5.55
C GLY A 60 5.91 -14.84 -4.70
N ALA A 61 4.83 -14.34 -4.08
CA ALA A 61 3.85 -15.17 -3.36
C ALA A 61 3.10 -16.13 -4.32
N THR A 62 2.94 -15.70 -5.58
CA THR A 62 2.45 -16.50 -6.69
C THR A 62 3.53 -16.63 -7.75
N ASN A 63 3.85 -17.85 -8.17
CA ASN A 63 4.74 -18.10 -9.29
C ASN A 63 3.93 -18.18 -10.60
N ALA A 64 3.91 -17.10 -11.37
CA ALA A 64 3.15 -17.04 -12.62
C ALA A 64 3.68 -17.98 -13.74
N HIS A 65 4.88 -18.54 -13.59
CA HIS A 65 5.46 -19.52 -14.52
C HIS A 65 5.35 -20.97 -14.02
N ALA A 66 4.85 -21.19 -12.80
CA ALA A 66 4.73 -22.52 -12.24
C ALA A 66 3.72 -23.36 -13.04
N LYS A 67 4.02 -24.66 -13.15
CA LYS A 67 3.17 -25.64 -13.81
C LYS A 67 2.69 -26.65 -12.77
N PRO A 68 1.36 -26.82 -12.61
CA PRO A 68 0.82 -27.85 -11.74
C PRO A 68 1.26 -29.24 -12.20
N VAL A 69 1.41 -30.16 -11.25
CA VAL A 69 1.83 -31.56 -11.53
C VAL A 69 0.91 -32.56 -10.82
N ILE A 70 0.63 -33.68 -11.49
CA ILE A 70 -0.10 -34.80 -10.88
C ILE A 70 0.86 -35.55 -9.96
N LEU A 71 0.50 -35.65 -8.67
CA LEU A 71 1.23 -36.41 -7.66
C LEU A 71 0.78 -37.87 -7.61
N LYS A 72 -0.51 -38.12 -7.81
CA LYS A 72 -1.12 -39.45 -7.78
C LYS A 72 -2.40 -39.44 -8.59
N GLU A 73 -2.69 -40.50 -9.34
CA GLU A 73 -3.96 -40.63 -10.04
C GLU A 73 -4.49 -42.07 -10.09
N SER A 74 -5.79 -42.19 -10.33
CA SER A 74 -6.51 -43.42 -10.65
C SER A 74 -7.44 -43.17 -11.85
N ALA A 75 -8.30 -44.13 -12.21
CA ALA A 75 -9.29 -43.94 -13.26
C ALA A 75 -10.18 -42.71 -13.00
N ALA A 76 -10.71 -42.59 -11.79
CA ALA A 76 -11.68 -41.55 -11.44
C ALA A 76 -11.10 -40.38 -10.62
N THR A 77 -9.85 -40.46 -10.16
CA THR A 77 -9.29 -39.44 -9.25
C THR A 77 -7.90 -38.94 -9.63
N ALA A 78 -7.55 -37.71 -9.23
CA ALA A 78 -6.17 -37.21 -9.22
C ALA A 78 -5.88 -36.33 -8.01
N TRP A 79 -4.62 -36.32 -7.58
CA TRP A 79 -4.07 -35.43 -6.58
C TRP A 79 -2.98 -34.59 -7.22
N VAL A 80 -3.06 -33.27 -7.08
CA VAL A 80 -2.23 -32.30 -7.81
C VAL A 80 -1.47 -31.39 -6.85
N ASP A 81 -0.22 -31.09 -7.18
CA ASP A 81 0.52 -29.97 -6.60
C ASP A 81 0.38 -28.76 -7.53
N GLY A 82 -0.22 -27.69 -7.04
CA GLY A 82 -0.43 -26.44 -7.78
C GLY A 82 0.83 -25.60 -7.96
N ALA A 83 1.94 -25.95 -7.29
CA ALA A 83 3.23 -25.30 -7.41
C ALA A 83 3.23 -23.79 -7.12
N ASP A 84 2.29 -23.33 -6.29
CA ASP A 84 2.02 -21.92 -5.98
C ASP A 84 1.74 -21.08 -7.24
N ALA A 85 1.21 -21.71 -8.29
CA ALA A 85 0.79 -21.06 -9.52
C ALA A 85 -0.44 -20.16 -9.30
N LEU A 86 -0.80 -19.37 -10.33
CA LEU A 86 -2.05 -18.64 -10.35
C LEU A 86 -3.22 -19.62 -10.19
N GLY A 87 -4.25 -19.23 -9.42
CA GLY A 87 -5.42 -20.08 -9.22
C GLY A 87 -6.12 -20.46 -10.52
N SER A 88 -6.00 -19.64 -11.58
CA SER A 88 -6.50 -19.98 -12.91
C SER A 88 -5.71 -21.09 -13.61
N THR A 89 -4.40 -21.12 -13.42
CA THR A 89 -3.50 -22.15 -13.95
C THR A 89 -3.81 -23.49 -13.29
N VAL A 90 -3.92 -23.50 -11.96
CA VAL A 90 -4.28 -24.71 -11.19
C VAL A 90 -5.70 -25.17 -11.54
N GLY A 91 -6.66 -24.24 -11.57
CA GLY A 91 -8.07 -24.57 -11.85
C GLY A 91 -8.30 -25.12 -13.25
N ASN A 92 -7.66 -24.54 -14.27
CA ASN A 92 -7.74 -25.09 -15.63
C ASN A 92 -7.18 -26.50 -15.68
N PHE A 93 -5.95 -26.70 -15.17
CA PHE A 93 -5.29 -28.00 -15.15
C PHE A 93 -6.14 -29.07 -14.44
N CYS A 94 -6.66 -28.75 -13.26
CA CYS A 94 -7.41 -29.72 -12.45
C CYS A 94 -8.80 -30.03 -13.03
N MET A 95 -9.53 -29.02 -13.50
CA MET A 95 -10.86 -29.25 -14.08
C MET A 95 -10.76 -29.98 -15.43
N ASP A 96 -9.72 -29.73 -16.24
CA ASP A 96 -9.49 -30.49 -17.48
C ASP A 96 -9.26 -31.98 -17.20
N ILE A 97 -8.51 -32.30 -16.14
CA ILE A 97 -8.33 -33.68 -15.68
C ILE A 97 -9.66 -34.27 -15.20
N ALA A 98 -10.44 -33.53 -14.41
CA ALA A 98 -11.74 -34.00 -13.92
C ALA A 98 -12.71 -34.29 -15.07
N ILE A 99 -12.82 -33.38 -16.05
CA ILE A 99 -13.64 -33.54 -17.27
C ILE A 99 -13.20 -34.78 -18.05
N LYS A 100 -11.89 -34.94 -18.29
CA LYS A 100 -11.34 -36.09 -19.01
C LYS A 100 -11.75 -37.40 -18.32
N LYS A 101 -11.49 -37.53 -17.01
CA LYS A 101 -11.82 -38.73 -16.24
C LYS A 101 -13.33 -38.98 -16.19
N ALA A 102 -14.16 -37.95 -16.06
CA ALA A 102 -15.61 -38.09 -16.08
C ALA A 102 -16.14 -38.61 -17.43
N LYS A 103 -15.56 -38.19 -18.55
CA LYS A 103 -15.91 -38.72 -19.88
C LYS A 103 -15.51 -40.20 -20.01
N GLU A 104 -14.36 -40.58 -19.48
CA GLU A 104 -13.80 -41.93 -19.58
C GLU A 104 -14.44 -42.96 -18.64
N CYS A 105 -14.75 -42.59 -17.39
CA CYS A 105 -15.25 -43.54 -16.38
C CYS A 105 -16.45 -43.03 -15.56
N GLY A 106 -17.15 -42.01 -16.04
CA GLY A 106 -18.39 -41.49 -15.45
C GLY A 106 -18.21 -40.42 -14.38
N VAL A 107 -17.12 -40.45 -13.61
CA VAL A 107 -16.79 -39.44 -12.58
C VAL A 107 -15.30 -39.12 -12.62
N GLY A 108 -14.97 -37.83 -12.51
CA GLY A 108 -13.62 -37.35 -12.27
C GLY A 108 -13.56 -36.47 -11.03
N TRP A 109 -12.62 -36.71 -10.12
CA TRP A 109 -12.46 -35.96 -8.87
C TRP A 109 -10.99 -35.61 -8.63
N VAL A 110 -10.68 -34.31 -8.55
CA VAL A 110 -9.31 -33.80 -8.49
C VAL A 110 -9.15 -32.89 -7.28
N ALA A 111 -8.20 -33.20 -6.41
CA ALA A 111 -7.83 -32.35 -5.27
C ALA A 111 -6.44 -31.74 -5.51
N ALA A 112 -6.28 -30.45 -5.22
CA ALA A 112 -5.04 -29.70 -5.43
C ALA A 112 -4.60 -28.97 -4.16
N LYS A 113 -3.32 -29.11 -3.79
CA LYS A 113 -2.66 -28.30 -2.75
C LYS A 113 -1.74 -27.27 -3.38
N ARG A 114 -1.17 -26.36 -2.57
CA ARG A 114 -0.22 -25.33 -3.04
C ARG A 114 -0.79 -24.53 -4.19
N SER A 115 -2.06 -24.14 -4.05
CA SER A 115 -2.73 -23.19 -4.94
C SER A 115 -2.86 -21.81 -4.26
N ASN A 116 -3.26 -20.83 -5.06
CA ASN A 116 -3.59 -19.47 -4.64
C ASN A 116 -5.07 -19.17 -4.87
N HIS A 117 -5.52 -17.95 -4.59
CA HIS A 117 -6.92 -17.56 -4.78
C HIS A 117 -7.38 -17.83 -6.23
N PHE A 118 -8.47 -18.59 -6.41
CA PHE A 118 -8.93 -19.08 -7.72
C PHE A 118 -10.10 -18.30 -8.34
N GLY A 119 -10.36 -17.09 -7.84
CA GLY A 119 -11.50 -16.28 -8.27
C GLY A 119 -12.85 -16.88 -7.88
N MET A 120 -13.80 -16.83 -8.82
CA MET A 120 -15.17 -17.32 -8.66
C MET A 120 -15.23 -18.84 -8.81
N ALA A 121 -15.80 -19.56 -7.83
CA ALA A 121 -15.85 -21.03 -7.86
C ALA A 121 -16.69 -21.56 -9.03
N GLY A 122 -17.78 -20.86 -9.37
CA GLY A 122 -18.66 -21.20 -10.49
C GLY A 122 -17.98 -21.23 -11.84
N TRP A 123 -16.88 -20.49 -12.04
CA TRP A 123 -16.12 -20.51 -13.30
C TRP A 123 -15.61 -21.91 -13.65
N TRP A 124 -15.18 -22.66 -12.63
CA TRP A 124 -14.64 -24.01 -12.80
C TRP A 124 -15.76 -25.01 -13.07
N ALA A 125 -16.86 -24.95 -12.31
CA ALA A 125 -18.01 -25.81 -12.51
C ALA A 125 -18.67 -25.57 -13.89
N LEU A 126 -18.77 -24.31 -14.32
CA LEU A 126 -19.26 -23.92 -15.64
C LEU A 126 -18.42 -24.50 -16.78
N LYS A 127 -17.09 -24.65 -16.59
CA LYS A 127 -16.22 -25.27 -17.59
C LYS A 127 -16.62 -26.72 -17.89
N ALA A 128 -17.02 -27.48 -16.88
CA ALA A 128 -17.52 -28.86 -17.06
C ALA A 128 -18.96 -28.89 -17.63
N GLU A 129 -19.81 -27.95 -17.23
CA GLU A 129 -21.16 -27.82 -17.80
C GLU A 129 -21.16 -27.58 -19.30
N ARG A 130 -20.24 -26.74 -19.80
CA ARG A 130 -20.03 -26.50 -21.24
C ARG A 130 -19.63 -27.76 -22.03
N GLU A 131 -19.16 -28.79 -21.35
CA GLU A 131 -18.82 -30.09 -21.92
C GLU A 131 -19.95 -31.13 -21.75
N GLY A 132 -21.14 -30.69 -21.31
CA GLY A 132 -22.30 -31.55 -21.07
C GLY A 132 -22.21 -32.37 -19.77
N LEU A 133 -21.37 -31.95 -18.82
CA LEU A 133 -21.12 -32.65 -17.56
C LEU A 133 -21.67 -31.85 -16.36
N ILE A 134 -21.93 -32.51 -15.25
CA ILE A 134 -22.17 -31.81 -13.98
C ILE A 134 -20.81 -31.41 -13.41
N GLY A 135 -20.57 -30.12 -13.23
CA GLY A 135 -19.34 -29.57 -12.67
C GLY A 135 -19.51 -29.19 -11.21
N LEU A 136 -18.47 -29.41 -10.40
CA LEU A 136 -18.40 -29.06 -8.99
C LEU A 136 -17.04 -28.45 -8.64
N ALA A 137 -17.02 -27.45 -7.75
CA ALA A 137 -15.77 -26.85 -7.27
C ALA A 137 -15.84 -26.34 -5.82
N TRP A 138 -14.72 -26.46 -5.10
CA TRP A 138 -14.51 -25.93 -3.75
C TRP A 138 -13.11 -25.32 -3.60
N THR A 139 -12.99 -24.33 -2.70
CA THR A 139 -11.69 -23.87 -2.16
C THR A 139 -11.85 -23.57 -0.68
N ASN A 140 -10.77 -23.62 0.10
CA ASN A 140 -10.73 -22.98 1.42
C ASN A 140 -10.10 -21.58 1.34
N SER A 141 -10.21 -20.80 2.43
CA SER A 141 -9.65 -19.45 2.53
C SER A 141 -9.15 -19.12 3.95
N SER A 142 -8.55 -17.94 4.13
CA SER A 142 -8.19 -17.39 5.46
C SER A 142 -9.40 -17.33 6.40
N PRO A 143 -9.21 -17.43 7.73
CA PRO A 143 -10.30 -17.66 8.67
C PRO A 143 -11.16 -16.40 8.83
N VAL A 144 -12.45 -16.53 8.53
CA VAL A 144 -13.47 -15.48 8.69
C VAL A 144 -14.85 -16.02 9.08
N SER A 145 -15.11 -17.32 8.94
CA SER A 145 -16.37 -17.96 9.31
C SER A 145 -16.27 -18.61 10.69
N VAL A 146 -17.32 -18.43 11.49
CA VAL A 146 -17.40 -18.90 12.88
C VAL A 146 -18.10 -20.26 12.94
N PRO A 147 -17.45 -21.32 13.47
CA PRO A 147 -18.13 -22.58 13.77
C PRO A 147 -19.31 -22.38 14.72
N THR A 148 -20.37 -23.19 14.60
CA THR A 148 -21.54 -23.08 15.49
C THR A 148 -21.13 -23.13 16.97
N ARG A 149 -21.61 -22.14 17.75
CA ARG A 149 -21.28 -21.90 19.18
C ARG A 149 -19.83 -21.47 19.47
N SER A 150 -19.01 -21.19 18.46
CA SER A 150 -17.72 -20.50 18.63
C SER A 150 -17.93 -18.98 18.68
N LYS A 151 -17.00 -18.27 19.32
CA LYS A 151 -16.89 -16.80 19.23
C LYS A 151 -15.77 -16.33 18.30
N LYS A 152 -14.95 -17.26 17.78
CA LYS A 152 -13.81 -16.97 16.91
C LYS A 152 -14.00 -17.66 15.56
N GLY A 153 -13.71 -16.92 14.49
CA GLY A 153 -13.58 -17.49 13.15
C GLY A 153 -12.37 -18.41 13.05
N THR A 154 -12.56 -19.62 12.54
CA THR A 154 -11.47 -20.59 12.29
C THR A 154 -11.55 -21.20 10.89
N LEU A 155 -12.65 -20.98 10.18
CA LEU A 155 -12.90 -21.48 8.84
C LEU A 155 -12.95 -20.34 7.83
N GLY A 156 -12.65 -20.61 6.57
CA GLY A 156 -12.85 -19.65 5.50
C GLY A 156 -14.32 -19.46 5.14
N THR A 157 -14.60 -18.68 4.10
CA THR A 157 -15.94 -18.64 3.49
C THR A 157 -16.27 -19.92 2.73
N ASN A 158 -15.24 -20.74 2.44
CA ASN A 158 -15.26 -22.06 1.81
C ASN A 158 -16.41 -22.26 0.81
N PRO A 159 -16.38 -21.58 -0.34
CA PRO A 159 -17.48 -21.62 -1.29
C PRO A 159 -17.67 -23.01 -1.90
N VAL A 160 -18.91 -23.27 -2.32
CA VAL A 160 -19.31 -24.42 -3.12
C VAL A 160 -19.95 -23.93 -4.41
N ALA A 161 -19.54 -24.53 -5.53
CA ALA A 161 -20.19 -24.32 -6.81
C ALA A 161 -20.62 -25.63 -7.46
N MET A 162 -21.78 -25.62 -8.13
CA MET A 162 -22.31 -26.70 -8.93
C MET A 162 -22.99 -26.14 -10.18
N PHE A 163 -22.62 -26.64 -11.36
CA PHE A 163 -23.30 -26.34 -12.62
C PHE A 163 -23.70 -27.63 -13.31
N ALA A 164 -24.93 -27.70 -13.82
CA ALA A 164 -25.43 -28.88 -14.52
C ALA A 164 -26.22 -28.49 -15.78
N PRO A 165 -26.00 -29.18 -16.92
CA PRO A 165 -26.64 -28.85 -18.18
C PRO A 165 -28.11 -29.28 -18.21
N ALA A 166 -28.93 -28.50 -18.91
CA ALA A 166 -30.33 -28.80 -19.20
C ALA A 166 -30.60 -28.73 -20.71
N THR A 167 -31.67 -29.38 -21.17
CA THR A 167 -32.03 -29.38 -22.59
C THR A 167 -32.34 -27.95 -23.09
N GLY A 168 -31.95 -27.64 -24.33
CA GLY A 168 -32.21 -26.33 -24.94
C GLY A 168 -31.15 -25.26 -24.65
N GLY A 169 -29.98 -25.66 -24.13
CA GLY A 169 -28.89 -24.74 -23.78
C GLY A 169 -29.10 -24.01 -22.45
N ASP A 170 -30.04 -24.47 -21.63
CA ASP A 170 -30.28 -24.00 -20.27
C ASP A 170 -29.36 -24.76 -19.28
N TYR A 171 -29.21 -24.24 -18.06
CA TYR A 171 -28.41 -24.87 -17.00
C TYR A 171 -28.91 -24.44 -15.63
N ILE A 172 -28.67 -25.27 -14.62
CA ILE A 172 -28.77 -24.88 -13.20
C ILE A 172 -27.37 -24.50 -12.71
N GLY A 173 -27.24 -23.32 -12.08
CA GLY A 173 -25.97 -22.81 -11.57
C GLY A 173 -26.06 -22.39 -10.10
N VAL A 174 -25.30 -23.04 -9.23
CA VAL A 174 -25.12 -22.66 -7.84
C VAL A 174 -23.67 -22.21 -7.67
N ASP A 175 -23.46 -21.00 -7.17
CA ASP A 175 -22.15 -20.49 -6.79
C ASP A 175 -22.30 -19.58 -5.57
N MET A 176 -21.87 -20.07 -4.41
CA MET A 176 -22.08 -19.35 -3.15
C MET A 176 -21.00 -19.66 -2.11
N ALA A 177 -20.73 -18.67 -1.26
CA ALA A 177 -20.03 -18.88 -0.01
C ALA A 177 -20.88 -19.72 0.95
N SER A 178 -20.23 -20.45 1.85
CA SER A 178 -20.90 -21.18 2.93
C SER A 178 -21.25 -20.29 4.14
N THR A 179 -20.91 -19.00 4.07
CA THR A 179 -21.32 -17.94 5.01
C THR A 179 -22.60 -17.24 4.57
N THR A 180 -23.36 -16.66 5.50
CA THR A 180 -24.59 -15.89 5.18
C THR A 180 -24.29 -14.73 4.23
N VAL A 181 -23.09 -14.16 4.34
CA VAL A 181 -22.64 -13.01 3.57
C VAL A 181 -21.14 -13.12 3.29
N ALA A 182 -20.67 -12.47 2.21
CA ALA A 182 -19.25 -12.30 1.95
C ALA A 182 -18.69 -11.07 2.69
N MET A 183 -17.42 -11.10 3.07
CA MET A 183 -16.77 -9.98 3.78
C MET A 183 -16.88 -8.64 3.03
N GLY A 184 -16.76 -8.66 1.70
CA GLY A 184 -16.91 -7.44 0.88
C GLY A 184 -18.29 -6.78 1.00
N LYS A 185 -19.36 -7.51 1.35
CA LYS A 185 -20.67 -6.89 1.62
C LYS A 185 -20.72 -6.18 2.97
N ILE A 186 -19.94 -6.62 3.96
CA ILE A 186 -19.74 -5.88 5.22
C ILE A 186 -19.03 -4.55 4.93
N GLU A 187 -17.95 -4.60 4.15
CA GLU A 187 -17.23 -3.40 3.69
C GLU A 187 -18.16 -2.43 2.95
N MET A 188 -19.06 -2.94 2.10
CA MET A 188 -20.05 -2.11 1.42
C MET A 188 -21.03 -1.42 2.39
N GLN A 189 -21.51 -2.12 3.43
CA GLN A 189 -22.40 -1.50 4.42
C GLN A 189 -21.69 -0.42 5.25
N ILE A 190 -20.39 -0.60 5.54
CA ILE A 190 -19.56 0.47 6.12
C ILE A 190 -19.58 1.72 5.23
N HIS A 191 -19.34 1.56 3.92
CA HIS A 191 -19.33 2.68 2.97
C HIS A 191 -20.69 3.37 2.85
N LYS A 192 -21.77 2.59 2.83
CA LYS A 192 -23.14 3.12 2.78
C LYS A 192 -23.60 3.73 4.09
N LYS A 193 -22.89 3.48 5.19
CA LYS A 193 -23.30 3.84 6.57
C LYS A 193 -24.66 3.24 6.93
N GLU A 194 -24.92 2.03 6.44
CA GLU A 194 -26.15 1.28 6.68
C GLU A 194 -25.88 0.14 7.68
N PRO A 195 -26.84 -0.20 8.56
CA PRO A 195 -26.70 -1.35 9.44
C PRO A 195 -26.64 -2.65 8.63
N LEU A 196 -25.98 -3.67 9.21
CA LEU A 196 -26.03 -5.03 8.72
C LEU A 196 -27.38 -5.66 9.06
N PRO A 197 -27.94 -6.51 8.19
CA PRO A 197 -28.99 -7.43 8.59
C PRO A 197 -28.52 -8.34 9.73
N GLU A 198 -29.42 -8.62 10.66
CA GLU A 198 -29.15 -9.56 11.74
C GLU A 198 -28.79 -10.96 11.19
N GLY A 199 -27.86 -11.65 11.85
CA GLY A 199 -27.42 -12.99 11.43
C GLY A 199 -26.29 -13.00 10.38
N TRP A 200 -25.70 -11.84 10.06
CA TRP A 200 -24.54 -11.74 9.17
C TRP A 200 -23.20 -11.98 9.89
N ALA A 201 -23.01 -11.41 11.08
CA ALA A 201 -21.72 -11.43 11.76
C ALA A 201 -21.85 -11.34 13.29
N LEU A 202 -20.74 -11.66 13.96
CA LEU A 202 -20.50 -11.45 15.38
C LEU A 202 -19.50 -10.29 15.59
N ASP A 203 -19.61 -9.59 16.72
CA ASP A 203 -18.61 -8.64 17.22
C ASP A 203 -17.41 -9.36 17.87
N THR A 204 -16.47 -8.59 18.42
CA THR A 204 -15.26 -9.13 19.07
C THR A 204 -15.53 -9.89 20.37
N ASP A 205 -16.68 -9.68 21.00
CA ASP A 205 -17.13 -10.40 22.20
C ASP A 205 -17.89 -11.69 21.85
N GLY A 206 -18.19 -11.90 20.57
CA GLY A 206 -18.95 -13.04 20.07
C GLY A 206 -20.47 -12.85 20.12
N LYS A 207 -20.96 -11.61 20.24
CA LYS A 207 -22.39 -11.29 20.18
C LYS A 207 -22.78 -10.95 18.75
N VAL A 208 -24.03 -11.24 18.37
CA VAL A 208 -24.56 -10.82 17.07
C VAL A 208 -24.53 -9.30 16.99
N THR A 209 -24.02 -8.77 15.89
CA THR A 209 -23.96 -7.33 15.66
C THR A 209 -24.60 -6.95 14.33
N THR A 210 -25.26 -5.80 14.34
CA THR A 210 -25.73 -5.10 13.14
C THR A 210 -24.85 -3.89 12.81
N ASP A 211 -23.81 -3.63 13.61
CA ASP A 211 -22.81 -2.60 13.33
C ASP A 211 -21.76 -3.15 12.35
N ALA A 212 -21.62 -2.47 11.21
CA ALA A 212 -20.74 -2.91 10.14
C ALA A 212 -19.25 -2.78 10.50
N HIS A 213 -18.88 -1.80 11.33
CA HIS A 213 -17.51 -1.61 11.80
C HIS A 213 -17.10 -2.68 12.82
N ASP A 214 -17.98 -2.99 13.78
CA ASP A 214 -17.74 -4.05 14.76
C ASP A 214 -17.61 -5.42 14.09
N ALA A 215 -18.50 -5.73 13.14
CA ALA A 215 -18.43 -6.95 12.34
C ALA A 215 -17.12 -7.06 11.54
N PHE A 216 -16.71 -5.97 10.89
CA PHE A 216 -15.48 -5.92 10.09
C PHE A 216 -14.24 -6.09 10.97
N LYS A 217 -14.21 -5.43 12.13
CA LYS A 217 -13.13 -5.54 13.11
C LYS A 217 -13.02 -6.95 13.68
N ALA A 218 -14.14 -7.60 13.98
CA ALA A 218 -14.19 -8.95 14.51
C ALA A 218 -13.85 -10.03 13.46
N ALA A 219 -14.05 -9.73 12.18
CA ALA A 219 -13.87 -10.65 11.05
C ALA A 219 -14.52 -12.02 11.28
N SER A 220 -15.71 -12.03 11.89
CA SER A 220 -16.39 -13.22 12.41
C SER A 220 -17.78 -13.36 11.79
N LEU A 221 -17.82 -13.86 10.56
CA LEU A 221 -19.04 -14.07 9.78
C LEU A 221 -19.79 -15.32 10.27
N LEU A 222 -21.12 -15.19 10.36
CA LEU A 222 -21.98 -16.32 10.65
C LEU A 222 -22.12 -17.23 9.41
N PRO A 223 -22.15 -18.57 9.60
CA PRO A 223 -22.41 -19.50 8.51
C PRO A 223 -23.80 -19.30 7.90
N LEU A 224 -24.01 -19.77 6.67
CA LEU A 224 -25.31 -19.72 5.99
C LEU A 224 -26.43 -20.26 6.89
N GLY A 225 -27.46 -19.45 7.10
CA GLY A 225 -28.51 -19.70 8.09
C GLY A 225 -28.30 -18.97 9.42
N GLY A 226 -27.24 -18.19 9.57
CA GLY A 226 -27.03 -17.28 10.72
C GLY A 226 -26.78 -18.01 12.04
N LEU A 227 -27.64 -17.75 13.02
CA LEU A 227 -27.60 -18.39 14.34
C LEU A 227 -28.06 -19.86 14.27
N GLU A 228 -27.80 -20.62 15.34
CA GLU A 228 -28.28 -22.00 15.45
C GLU A 228 -29.81 -22.10 15.34
N SER A 229 -30.53 -21.17 15.97
CA SER A 229 -32.00 -21.08 15.93
C SER A 229 -32.56 -20.81 14.52
N THR A 230 -31.77 -20.21 13.63
CA THR A 230 -32.14 -19.91 12.24
C THR A 230 -31.52 -20.90 11.23
N GLY A 231 -30.90 -21.98 11.72
CA GLY A 231 -30.36 -23.05 10.89
C GLY A 231 -28.88 -22.90 10.49
N GLY A 232 -28.13 -21.99 11.12
CA GLY A 232 -26.71 -21.73 10.83
C GLY A 232 -25.79 -22.95 10.95
N TYR A 233 -26.16 -23.97 11.72
CA TYR A 233 -25.41 -25.22 11.79
C TYR A 233 -25.34 -25.95 10.43
N LYS A 234 -26.30 -25.72 9.53
CA LYS A 234 -26.28 -26.25 8.16
C LYS A 234 -25.20 -25.58 7.32
N GLY A 235 -25.11 -24.25 7.36
CA GLY A 235 -24.03 -23.50 6.72
C GLY A 235 -22.67 -23.91 7.28
N TYR A 236 -22.56 -24.09 8.60
CA TYR A 236 -21.33 -24.59 9.22
C TYR A 236 -20.97 -25.99 8.69
N GLY A 237 -21.95 -26.89 8.57
CA GLY A 237 -21.75 -28.21 7.96
C GLY A 237 -21.24 -28.13 6.51
N LEU A 238 -21.77 -27.23 5.70
CA LEU A 238 -21.28 -26.99 4.32
C LEU A 238 -19.83 -26.47 4.32
N THR A 239 -19.50 -25.51 5.19
CA THR A 239 -18.13 -25.00 5.35
C THR A 239 -17.17 -26.13 5.74
N ALA A 240 -17.59 -27.02 6.65
CA ALA A 240 -16.79 -28.15 7.11
C ALA A 240 -16.56 -29.20 6.01
N ILE A 241 -17.57 -29.49 5.17
CA ILE A 241 -17.39 -30.34 3.97
C ILE A 241 -16.35 -29.72 3.02
N GLY A 242 -16.46 -28.42 2.75
CA GLY A 242 -15.47 -27.69 1.96
C GLY A 242 -14.07 -27.81 2.55
N GLU A 243 -13.93 -27.69 3.88
CA GLU A 243 -12.66 -27.85 4.57
C GLU A 243 -12.08 -29.27 4.42
N VAL A 244 -12.92 -30.30 4.56
CA VAL A 244 -12.49 -31.70 4.36
C VAL A 244 -11.98 -31.92 2.94
N PHE A 245 -12.64 -31.38 1.92
CA PHE A 245 -12.17 -31.53 0.54
C PHE A 245 -10.94 -30.67 0.24
N CYS A 246 -10.89 -29.47 0.78
CA CYS A 246 -9.85 -28.51 0.44
C CYS A 246 -8.57 -28.76 1.24
N SER A 247 -8.61 -28.86 2.57
CA SER A 247 -7.39 -29.12 3.35
C SER A 247 -7.16 -30.59 3.65
N GLY A 248 -8.20 -31.33 4.06
CA GLY A 248 -8.09 -32.74 4.42
C GLY A 248 -7.68 -33.63 3.24
N LEU A 249 -8.44 -33.58 2.13
CA LEU A 249 -8.22 -34.43 0.97
C LEU A 249 -7.05 -33.95 0.10
N SER A 250 -6.84 -32.64 -0.04
CA SER A 250 -5.72 -32.13 -0.85
C SER A 250 -4.38 -32.11 -0.10
N GLY A 251 -4.38 -32.11 1.24
CA GLY A 251 -3.16 -31.94 2.02
C GLY A 251 -2.57 -30.53 1.97
N SER A 252 -3.40 -29.52 1.72
CA SER A 252 -3.03 -28.09 1.83
C SER A 252 -3.09 -27.60 3.27
N ARG A 253 -2.84 -26.30 3.49
CA ARG A 253 -3.13 -25.66 4.79
C ARG A 253 -4.63 -25.70 5.08
N SER A 254 -5.00 -25.95 6.32
CA SER A 254 -6.38 -25.73 6.79
C SER A 254 -6.65 -24.24 6.99
N SER A 255 -7.91 -23.81 6.89
CA SER A 255 -8.29 -22.39 6.94
C SER A 255 -7.67 -21.60 8.10
N HIS A 256 -7.60 -22.17 9.30
CA HIS A 256 -7.00 -21.51 10.48
C HIS A 256 -5.48 -21.26 10.36
N GLN A 257 -4.81 -21.90 9.41
CA GLN A 257 -3.38 -21.74 9.12
C GLN A 257 -3.12 -20.92 7.85
N VAL A 258 -4.17 -20.59 7.09
CA VAL A 258 -4.05 -19.80 5.87
C VAL A 258 -3.82 -18.33 6.27
N PRO A 259 -2.71 -17.70 5.82
CA PRO A 259 -2.45 -16.29 6.09
C PRO A 259 -3.57 -15.38 5.56
N LYS A 260 -3.71 -14.18 6.14
CA LYS A 260 -4.64 -13.17 5.61
C LYS A 260 -4.14 -12.64 4.27
N TRP A 261 -5.01 -12.64 3.25
CA TRP A 261 -4.68 -12.10 1.92
C TRP A 261 -4.58 -10.56 1.95
N SER A 262 -3.49 -9.99 1.47
CA SER A 262 -3.17 -8.55 1.59
C SER A 262 -2.39 -8.02 0.39
N VAL A 263 -2.64 -6.75 0.03
CA VAL A 263 -1.91 -6.01 -1.03
C VAL A 263 -0.65 -5.29 -0.55
N THR A 264 -0.32 -5.32 0.75
CA THR A 264 0.79 -4.50 1.32
C THR A 264 1.89 -5.28 2.03
N LYS A 265 1.72 -6.59 2.26
CA LYS A 265 2.72 -7.43 2.91
C LYS A 265 3.43 -8.31 1.88
N GLN A 266 4.74 -8.52 2.06
CA GLN A 266 5.50 -9.52 1.32
C GLN A 266 4.92 -10.91 1.61
N GLY A 267 4.47 -11.61 0.56
CA GLY A 267 3.64 -12.80 0.72
C GLY A 267 4.46 -14.08 0.81
N GLU A 268 4.31 -14.79 1.92
CA GLU A 268 4.52 -16.24 1.92
C GLU A 268 3.45 -16.91 1.03
N PRO A 269 3.75 -18.02 0.34
CA PRO A 269 2.75 -18.76 -0.42
C PRO A 269 1.55 -19.14 0.46
N MET A 270 0.33 -18.97 -0.07
CA MET A 270 -0.91 -19.19 0.69
C MET A 270 -1.14 -20.67 0.99
N ASN A 271 -0.73 -21.55 0.07
CA ASN A 271 -1.00 -22.99 0.09
C ASN A 271 -2.48 -23.31 0.35
N LEU A 272 -3.36 -22.70 -0.45
CA LEU A 272 -4.79 -23.02 -0.45
C LEU A 272 -5.03 -24.41 -1.03
N GLY A 273 -6.10 -25.02 -0.55
CA GLY A 273 -6.61 -26.29 -1.04
C GLY A 273 -7.82 -26.08 -1.92
N GLN A 274 -7.87 -26.81 -3.03
CA GLN A 274 -8.95 -26.74 -4.02
C GLN A 274 -9.40 -28.14 -4.43
N CYS A 275 -10.69 -28.27 -4.73
CA CYS A 275 -11.27 -29.52 -5.19
C CYS A 275 -12.16 -29.27 -6.40
N TYR A 276 -12.05 -30.12 -7.42
CA TYR A 276 -12.76 -30.03 -8.69
C TYR A 276 -13.35 -31.38 -9.02
N ALA A 277 -14.61 -31.44 -9.40
CA ALA A 277 -15.20 -32.68 -9.87
C ALA A 277 -16.07 -32.46 -11.11
N ALA A 278 -16.12 -33.50 -11.94
CA ALA A 278 -17.02 -33.59 -13.07
C ALA A 278 -17.73 -34.94 -13.04
N ILE A 279 -19.02 -34.95 -13.37
CA ILE A 279 -19.85 -36.16 -13.42
C ILE A 279 -20.53 -36.21 -14.77
N ASN A 280 -20.40 -37.33 -15.47
CA ASN A 280 -21.05 -37.53 -16.76
C ASN A 280 -22.46 -38.11 -16.56
N PRO A 281 -23.52 -37.33 -16.81
CA PRO A 281 -24.90 -37.78 -16.57
C PRO A 281 -25.30 -38.98 -17.46
N SER A 282 -24.62 -39.21 -18.59
CA SER A 282 -24.90 -40.34 -19.49
C SER A 282 -24.56 -41.71 -18.89
N TYR A 283 -23.76 -41.75 -17.83
CA TYR A 283 -23.45 -42.98 -17.08
C TYR A 283 -24.55 -43.35 -16.07
N PHE A 284 -25.58 -42.50 -15.92
CA PHE A 284 -26.70 -42.69 -15.01
C PHE A 284 -28.03 -42.77 -15.79
N ALA A 285 -29.15 -42.46 -15.13
CA ALA A 285 -30.46 -42.54 -15.76
C ALA A 285 -30.58 -41.60 -16.98
N PRO A 286 -31.09 -42.09 -18.13
CA PRO A 286 -31.28 -41.27 -19.34
C PRO A 286 -32.26 -40.12 -19.10
N GLY A 287 -32.27 -39.10 -19.96
CA GLY A 287 -33.19 -37.94 -19.85
C GLY A 287 -32.82 -36.94 -18.75
N PHE A 288 -31.56 -36.89 -18.32
CA PHE A 288 -31.09 -35.96 -17.29
C PHE A 288 -31.41 -34.50 -17.64
N GLY A 289 -30.99 -34.03 -18.82
CA GLY A 289 -31.18 -32.64 -19.22
C GLY A 289 -32.65 -32.21 -19.32
N GLU A 290 -33.54 -33.13 -19.71
CA GLU A 290 -34.99 -32.87 -19.77
C GLU A 290 -35.59 -32.71 -18.37
N ARG A 291 -35.18 -33.55 -17.41
CA ARG A 291 -35.63 -33.42 -16.02
C ARG A 291 -35.15 -32.13 -15.38
N ILE A 292 -33.90 -31.74 -15.60
CA ILE A 292 -33.40 -30.44 -15.10
C ILE A 292 -34.16 -29.28 -15.75
N ALA A 293 -34.39 -29.33 -17.07
CA ALA A 293 -35.17 -28.31 -17.77
C ALA A 293 -36.61 -28.22 -17.24
N ASP A 294 -37.24 -29.35 -16.91
CA ASP A 294 -38.56 -29.38 -16.30
C ASP A 294 -38.57 -28.75 -14.90
N CYS A 295 -37.57 -29.05 -14.06
CA CYS A 295 -37.41 -28.39 -12.76
C CYS A 295 -37.25 -26.88 -12.90
N LEU A 296 -36.35 -26.41 -13.77
CA LEU A 296 -36.10 -24.98 -13.99
C LEU A 296 -37.34 -24.26 -14.49
N ARG A 297 -38.05 -24.83 -15.46
CA ARG A 297 -39.34 -24.31 -15.96
C ARG A 297 -40.38 -24.27 -14.85
N THR A 298 -40.49 -25.33 -14.06
CA THR A 298 -41.45 -25.41 -12.96
C THR A 298 -41.21 -24.31 -11.95
N TRP A 299 -39.96 -24.13 -11.48
CA TRP A 299 -39.63 -23.10 -10.49
C TRP A 299 -39.89 -21.69 -11.00
N ARG A 300 -39.47 -21.37 -12.24
CA ARG A 300 -39.67 -20.03 -12.84
C ARG A 300 -41.15 -19.69 -13.05
N ASN A 301 -42.03 -20.69 -13.17
CA ASN A 301 -43.46 -20.50 -13.39
C ASN A 301 -44.30 -20.53 -12.09
N LEU A 302 -43.68 -20.65 -10.92
CA LEU A 302 -44.39 -20.52 -9.64
C LEU A 302 -44.89 -19.09 -9.45
N GLU A 303 -46.02 -18.96 -8.77
CA GLU A 303 -46.58 -17.65 -8.42
C GLU A 303 -45.62 -16.91 -7.46
N PRO A 304 -45.12 -15.72 -7.84
CA PRO A 304 -44.22 -14.96 -6.97
C PRO A 304 -44.99 -14.32 -5.82
N VAL A 305 -44.36 -14.22 -4.64
CA VAL A 305 -44.92 -13.50 -3.48
C VAL A 305 -45.12 -12.01 -3.79
N ASP A 306 -44.20 -11.43 -4.57
CA ASP A 306 -44.30 -10.07 -5.10
C ASP A 306 -44.32 -10.14 -6.63
N PRO A 307 -45.40 -9.71 -7.30
CA PRO A 307 -45.49 -9.69 -8.77
C PRO A 307 -44.37 -8.92 -9.49
N GLN A 308 -43.66 -8.02 -8.81
CA GLN A 308 -42.51 -7.29 -9.37
C GLN A 308 -41.19 -8.06 -9.28
N LEU A 309 -41.14 -9.13 -8.49
CA LEU A 309 -39.95 -9.96 -8.26
C LEU A 309 -40.25 -11.42 -8.62
N PRO A 310 -40.06 -11.82 -9.89
CA PRO A 310 -40.37 -13.18 -10.34
C PRO A 310 -39.50 -14.22 -9.63
N VAL A 311 -40.03 -15.44 -9.52
CA VAL A 311 -39.26 -16.57 -8.98
C VAL A 311 -38.09 -16.89 -9.92
N LEU A 312 -36.88 -16.94 -9.36
CA LEU A 312 -35.65 -17.19 -10.10
C LEU A 312 -35.13 -18.58 -9.78
N ALA A 313 -34.66 -19.28 -10.81
CA ALA A 313 -33.87 -20.49 -10.65
C ALA A 313 -32.39 -20.15 -10.34
N PRO A 314 -31.63 -21.04 -9.69
CA PRO A 314 -30.20 -20.85 -9.49
C PRO A 314 -29.46 -20.63 -10.82
N GLY A 315 -28.76 -19.50 -10.94
CA GLY A 315 -28.05 -19.07 -12.15
C GLY A 315 -28.78 -18.02 -12.99
N ASP A 316 -30.06 -17.74 -12.71
CA ASP A 316 -30.84 -16.76 -13.48
C ASP A 316 -30.35 -15.33 -13.25
N LYS A 317 -29.94 -14.97 -12.01
CA LYS A 317 -29.43 -13.63 -11.71
C LYS A 317 -28.17 -13.32 -12.52
N GLU A 318 -27.26 -14.28 -12.55
CA GLU A 318 -26.00 -14.20 -13.26
C GLU A 318 -26.22 -14.12 -14.78
N ARG A 319 -27.19 -14.91 -15.30
CA ARG A 319 -27.59 -14.87 -16.70
C ARG A 319 -28.18 -13.52 -17.10
N ILE A 320 -29.12 -13.00 -16.30
CA ILE A 320 -29.73 -11.68 -16.54
C ILE A 320 -28.65 -10.59 -16.55
N ASN A 321 -27.73 -10.60 -15.57
CA ASN A 321 -26.66 -9.61 -15.52
C ASN A 321 -25.69 -9.73 -16.71
N ALA A 322 -25.36 -10.95 -17.14
CA ALA A 322 -24.52 -11.20 -18.31
C ALA A 322 -25.19 -10.73 -19.61
N GLU A 323 -26.50 -10.99 -19.79
CA GLU A 323 -27.27 -10.51 -20.93
C GLU A 323 -27.34 -8.99 -20.97
N GLN A 324 -27.60 -8.35 -19.83
CA GLN A 324 -27.62 -6.88 -19.71
C GLN A 324 -26.25 -6.29 -20.04
N THR A 325 -25.18 -6.86 -19.49
CA THR A 325 -23.80 -6.42 -19.76
C THR A 325 -23.44 -6.60 -21.24
N THR A 326 -23.82 -7.73 -21.85
CA THR A 326 -23.58 -8.02 -23.27
C THR A 326 -24.34 -7.05 -24.17
N LYS A 327 -25.62 -6.78 -23.88
CA LYS A 327 -26.42 -5.79 -24.62
C LYS A 327 -25.85 -4.38 -24.52
N ARG A 328 -25.34 -4.00 -23.34
CA ARG A 328 -24.76 -2.67 -23.09
C ARG A 328 -23.36 -2.52 -23.69
N GLY A 329 -22.55 -3.59 -23.73
CA GLY A 329 -21.15 -3.58 -24.17
C GLY A 329 -20.17 -2.96 -23.16
N THR A 330 -20.66 -2.52 -22.00
CA THR A 330 -19.89 -1.89 -20.92
C THR A 330 -20.21 -2.51 -19.56
N ILE A 331 -19.27 -2.39 -18.62
CA ILE A 331 -19.41 -2.73 -17.21
C ILE A 331 -19.39 -1.43 -16.41
N VAL A 332 -20.29 -1.31 -15.43
CA VAL A 332 -20.38 -0.15 -14.55
C VAL A 332 -19.56 -0.43 -13.30
N TYR A 333 -18.61 0.44 -12.98
CA TYR A 333 -17.79 0.34 -11.78
C TYR A 333 -17.98 1.56 -10.86
N PRO A 334 -17.76 1.42 -9.54
CA PRO A 334 -17.57 2.57 -8.66
C PRO A 334 -16.35 3.40 -9.09
N GLU A 335 -16.42 4.72 -8.89
CA GLU A 335 -15.34 5.64 -9.29
C GLU A 335 -14.02 5.33 -8.58
N ALA A 336 -14.06 5.05 -7.27
CA ALA A 336 -12.91 4.64 -6.48
C ALA A 336 -12.22 3.37 -7.03
N GLN A 337 -12.96 2.45 -7.64
CA GLN A 337 -12.38 1.25 -8.26
C GLN A 337 -11.60 1.62 -9.52
N ILE A 338 -12.09 2.56 -10.33
CA ILE A 338 -11.40 3.06 -11.53
C ILE A 338 -10.16 3.87 -11.14
N GLU A 339 -10.24 4.70 -10.10
CA GLU A 339 -9.08 5.42 -9.57
C GLU A 339 -7.99 4.48 -9.06
N SER A 340 -8.38 3.42 -8.32
CA SER A 340 -7.45 2.36 -7.90
C SER A 340 -6.78 1.67 -9.10
N CYS A 341 -7.56 1.35 -10.14
CA CYS A 341 -7.01 0.80 -11.40
C CYS A 341 -6.05 1.79 -12.08
N ASN A 342 -6.39 3.09 -12.15
CA ASN A 342 -5.53 4.11 -12.74
C ASN A 342 -4.23 4.28 -11.95
N SER A 343 -4.29 4.22 -10.62
CA SER A 343 -3.12 4.25 -9.75
C SER A 343 -2.21 3.05 -10.00
N MET A 344 -2.79 1.84 -10.12
CA MET A 344 -2.05 0.62 -10.48
C MET A 344 -1.49 0.66 -11.91
N ALA A 345 -2.24 1.26 -12.85
CA ALA A 345 -1.86 1.38 -14.26
C ALA A 345 -0.65 2.31 -14.49
N GLN A 346 -0.44 3.26 -13.57
CA GLN A 346 0.75 4.09 -13.57
C GLN A 346 1.96 3.22 -13.19
N LYS A 347 2.50 2.48 -14.18
CA LYS A 347 3.88 1.98 -14.12
C LYS A 347 4.76 3.13 -13.68
N MET A 348 5.38 2.99 -12.51
CA MET A 348 6.35 3.97 -12.05
C MET A 348 7.65 3.73 -12.81
N PRO A 349 8.00 4.55 -13.81
CA PRO A 349 9.09 4.20 -14.69
C PRO A 349 10.41 4.18 -13.93
N ASP A 350 11.25 3.20 -14.26
CA ASP A 350 12.59 3.09 -13.70
C ASP A 350 13.49 4.15 -14.33
N VAL A 351 14.23 4.87 -13.48
CA VAL A 351 15.24 5.83 -13.91
C VAL A 351 16.55 5.47 -13.23
N ARG A 352 17.62 5.35 -14.01
CA ARG A 352 18.96 5.04 -13.46
C ARG A 352 19.38 6.11 -12.46
N ILE A 353 19.96 5.68 -11.34
CA ILE A 353 20.43 6.58 -10.27
C ILE A 353 21.37 7.66 -10.84
N GLU A 354 22.25 7.28 -11.76
CA GLU A 354 23.20 8.20 -12.38
C GLU A 354 22.50 9.24 -13.25
N ASP A 355 21.40 8.88 -13.91
CA ASP A 355 20.65 9.81 -14.76
C ASP A 355 19.79 10.77 -13.91
N VAL A 356 19.27 10.32 -12.76
CA VAL A 356 18.63 11.19 -11.76
C VAL A 356 19.61 12.25 -11.26
N GLN A 357 20.81 11.84 -10.82
CA GLN A 357 21.86 12.75 -10.37
C GLN A 357 22.22 13.76 -11.46
N ARG A 358 22.53 13.26 -12.67
CA ARG A 358 22.87 14.09 -13.83
C ARG A 358 21.80 15.13 -14.09
N PHE A 359 20.54 14.72 -14.16
CA PHE A 359 19.43 15.63 -14.48
C PHE A 359 19.27 16.74 -13.44
N MET A 360 19.37 16.41 -12.15
CA MET A 360 19.34 17.42 -11.09
C MET A 360 20.53 18.40 -11.21
N GLU A 361 21.74 17.89 -11.42
CA GLU A 361 22.95 18.71 -11.61
C GLU A 361 22.82 19.65 -12.82
N ASP A 362 22.44 19.10 -13.98
CA ASP A 362 22.22 19.86 -15.22
C ASP A 362 21.16 20.94 -15.01
N SER A 363 20.07 20.63 -14.31
CA SER A 363 18.99 21.57 -14.01
C SER A 363 19.47 22.76 -13.20
N PHE A 364 20.28 22.53 -12.15
CA PHE A 364 20.88 23.61 -11.36
C PHE A 364 21.86 24.45 -12.18
N ARG A 365 22.72 23.81 -12.98
CA ARG A 365 23.68 24.52 -13.84
C ARG A 365 22.99 25.39 -14.88
N ALA A 366 21.86 24.91 -15.44
CA ALA A 366 21.08 25.65 -16.42
C ALA A 366 20.49 26.97 -15.88
N VAL A 367 20.33 27.10 -14.56
CA VAL A 367 19.91 28.35 -13.92
C VAL A 367 21.05 29.11 -13.23
N GLY A 368 22.29 28.83 -13.62
CA GLY A 368 23.46 29.62 -13.24
C GLY A 368 24.13 29.21 -11.92
N THR A 369 23.77 28.05 -11.37
CA THR A 369 24.46 27.47 -10.21
C THR A 369 25.85 26.94 -10.61
N PRO A 370 26.93 27.30 -9.89
CA PRO A 370 28.24 26.76 -10.18
C PRO A 370 28.30 25.24 -9.93
N ALA A 371 29.24 24.56 -10.60
CA ALA A 371 29.24 23.10 -10.69
C ALA A 371 29.32 22.40 -9.32
N PHE A 372 30.10 22.94 -8.38
CA PHE A 372 30.24 22.37 -7.05
C PHE A 372 28.93 22.43 -6.26
N GLU A 373 28.26 23.58 -6.25
CA GLU A 373 26.97 23.79 -5.57
C GLU A 373 25.85 22.97 -6.23
N ALA A 374 25.84 22.89 -7.56
CA ALA A 374 24.87 22.10 -8.31
C ALA A 374 24.98 20.61 -7.93
N LYS A 375 26.21 20.08 -7.88
CA LYS A 375 26.49 18.71 -7.43
C LYS A 375 26.09 18.48 -5.98
N ALA A 376 26.41 19.41 -5.08
CA ALA A 376 26.05 19.30 -3.67
C ALA A 376 24.53 19.28 -3.46
N GLN A 377 23.80 20.18 -4.13
CA GLN A 377 22.35 20.24 -4.03
C GLN A 377 21.67 19.03 -4.69
N ALA A 378 22.17 18.56 -5.83
CA ALA A 378 21.69 17.34 -6.47
C ALA A 378 21.91 16.10 -5.57
N ALA A 379 23.09 15.97 -4.95
CA ALA A 379 23.40 14.85 -4.06
C ALA A 379 22.47 14.78 -2.83
N LEU A 380 22.10 15.93 -2.28
CA LEU A 380 21.10 16.04 -1.20
C LEU A 380 19.72 15.54 -1.66
N LEU A 381 19.24 16.00 -2.82
CA LEU A 381 17.93 15.58 -3.36
C LEU A 381 17.94 14.09 -3.72
N LEU A 382 19.01 13.59 -4.33
CA LEU A 382 19.15 12.18 -4.63
C LEU A 382 19.17 11.34 -3.37
N HIS A 383 19.89 11.76 -2.32
CA HIS A 383 19.92 11.03 -1.05
C HIS A 383 18.51 10.91 -0.45
N ALA A 384 17.68 11.93 -0.58
CA ALA A 384 16.28 11.86 -0.17
C ALA A 384 15.49 10.81 -0.96
N ASP A 385 15.69 10.71 -2.27
CA ASP A 385 15.05 9.67 -3.07
C ASP A 385 15.57 8.26 -2.72
N LEU A 386 16.88 8.09 -2.48
CA LEU A 386 17.49 6.81 -2.09
C LEU A 386 17.00 6.30 -0.72
N THR A 387 16.61 7.19 0.19
CA THR A 387 16.03 6.84 1.49
C THR A 387 14.51 6.67 1.45
N CYS A 388 13.88 6.81 0.27
CA CYS A 388 12.44 6.85 0.04
C CYS A 388 11.71 8.05 0.67
N HIS A 389 12.44 9.14 0.94
CA HIS A 389 11.89 10.44 1.35
C HIS A 389 11.66 11.35 0.14
N PHE A 390 10.89 10.88 -0.85
CA PHE A 390 10.63 11.57 -2.12
C PHE A 390 10.10 13.00 -1.98
N SER A 391 9.49 13.34 -0.84
CA SER A 391 9.03 14.69 -0.52
C SER A 391 10.16 15.73 -0.40
N HIS A 392 11.42 15.30 -0.32
CA HIS A 392 12.62 16.12 -0.25
C HIS A 392 13.63 15.81 -1.37
N GLY A 393 13.27 14.98 -2.35
CA GLY A 393 14.14 14.62 -3.49
C GLY A 393 13.70 15.26 -4.80
N LEU A 394 13.63 14.48 -5.89
CA LEU A 394 13.33 15.00 -7.25
C LEU A 394 12.04 15.82 -7.33
N ASN A 395 11.03 15.47 -6.53
CA ASN A 395 9.75 16.18 -6.45
C ASN A 395 9.90 17.67 -6.05
N ARG A 396 11.02 18.06 -5.40
CA ARG A 396 11.28 19.45 -4.99
C ARG A 396 12.17 20.23 -5.95
N LEU A 397 12.77 19.58 -6.95
CA LEU A 397 13.74 20.22 -7.85
C LEU A 397 13.20 21.53 -8.45
N GLU A 398 11.98 21.50 -8.98
CA GLU A 398 11.38 22.68 -9.62
C GLU A 398 11.27 23.90 -8.68
N LEU A 399 10.96 23.69 -7.40
CA LEU A 399 10.88 24.79 -6.43
C LEU A 399 12.23 25.47 -6.24
N TYR A 400 13.31 24.69 -6.16
CA TYR A 400 14.66 25.25 -6.08
C TYR A 400 15.04 26.02 -7.35
N ILE A 401 14.70 25.48 -8.51
CA ILE A 401 14.94 26.14 -9.79
C ILE A 401 14.18 27.48 -9.88
N ASN A 402 12.94 27.50 -9.40
CA ASN A 402 12.14 28.71 -9.35
C ASN A 402 12.71 29.73 -8.35
N ASP A 403 13.14 29.28 -7.16
CA ASP A 403 13.77 30.16 -6.16
C ASP A 403 15.03 30.84 -6.73
N ILE A 404 15.84 30.13 -7.51
CA ILE A 404 17.00 30.71 -8.20
C ILE A 404 16.57 31.73 -9.26
N LYS A 405 15.64 31.36 -10.15
CA LYS A 405 15.18 32.24 -11.23
C LYS A 405 14.52 33.53 -10.75
N THR A 406 13.85 33.46 -9.59
CA THR A 406 13.17 34.60 -8.95
C THR A 406 14.08 35.40 -8.03
N GLY A 407 15.34 34.98 -7.84
CA GLY A 407 16.28 35.62 -6.91
C GLY A 407 15.99 35.35 -5.43
N MET A 408 15.06 34.45 -5.12
CA MET A 408 14.79 34.00 -3.75
C MET A 408 15.92 33.14 -3.18
N ALA A 409 16.76 32.56 -4.03
CA ALA A 409 18.04 31.97 -3.66
C ALA A 409 19.16 32.49 -4.59
N ASP A 410 20.31 32.87 -4.02
CA ASP A 410 21.51 33.21 -4.78
C ASP A 410 22.37 31.95 -4.95
N PRO A 411 22.44 31.36 -6.16
CA PRO A 411 23.15 30.11 -6.36
C PRO A 411 24.68 30.28 -6.35
N LYS A 412 25.20 31.52 -6.36
CA LYS A 412 26.64 31.84 -6.37
C LYS A 412 27.14 32.36 -5.01
N ALA A 413 26.22 32.76 -4.14
CA ALA A 413 26.55 33.23 -2.80
C ALA A 413 27.30 32.15 -2.00
N LYS A 414 28.28 32.62 -1.21
CA LYS A 414 29.09 31.78 -0.33
C LYS A 414 28.83 32.15 1.12
N PRO A 415 28.56 31.17 2.00
CA PRO A 415 28.42 31.44 3.42
C PRO A 415 29.68 32.07 4.01
N VAL A 416 29.52 32.91 5.02
CA VAL A 416 30.64 33.54 5.74
C VAL A 416 30.48 33.42 7.24
N ILE A 417 31.58 33.19 7.94
CA ILE A 417 31.62 33.25 9.40
C ILE A 417 31.59 34.73 9.81
N LEU A 418 30.59 35.09 10.59
CA LEU A 418 30.44 36.42 11.19
C LEU A 418 31.19 36.53 12.52
N LYS A 419 31.20 35.44 13.28
CA LYS A 419 31.85 35.34 14.59
C LYS A 419 32.18 33.88 14.88
N GLU A 420 33.34 33.59 15.45
CA GLU A 420 33.66 32.25 15.94
C GLU A 420 34.47 32.27 17.24
N SER A 421 34.40 31.16 17.96
CA SER A 421 35.25 30.80 19.09
C SER A 421 35.84 29.40 18.86
N ALA A 422 36.50 28.80 19.85
CA ALA A 422 37.01 27.43 19.74
C ALA A 422 35.90 26.43 19.37
N ALA A 423 34.77 26.47 20.08
CA ALA A 423 33.68 25.49 19.93
C ALA A 423 32.48 26.00 19.13
N THR A 424 32.41 27.30 18.78
CA THR A 424 31.21 27.88 18.15
C THR A 424 31.49 28.70 16.89
N ALA A 425 30.53 28.77 15.97
CA ALA A 425 30.51 29.76 14.89
C ALA A 425 29.10 30.29 14.61
N TRP A 426 29.03 31.54 14.24
CA TRP A 426 27.83 32.20 13.70
C TRP A 426 28.06 32.54 12.24
N VAL A 427 27.17 32.07 11.37
CA VAL A 427 27.33 32.12 9.91
C VAL A 427 26.20 32.93 9.26
N ASP A 428 26.55 33.71 8.24
CA ASP A 428 25.58 34.26 7.29
C ASP A 428 25.59 33.40 6.02
N GLY A 429 24.47 32.74 5.74
CA GLY A 429 24.26 31.93 4.55
C GLY A 429 24.12 32.73 3.26
N ARG A 430 24.00 34.07 3.36
CA ARG A 430 23.92 35.02 2.23
C ARG A 430 22.87 34.65 1.18
N ASN A 431 21.74 34.13 1.64
CA ASN A 431 20.64 33.65 0.81
C ASN A 431 21.05 32.57 -0.21
N SER A 432 22.13 31.82 0.06
CA SER A 432 22.57 30.73 -0.81
C SER A 432 21.67 29.49 -0.72
N LEU A 433 21.93 28.52 -1.61
CA LEU A 433 21.24 27.24 -1.57
C LEU A 433 21.50 26.50 -0.26
N GLY A 434 20.48 25.77 0.20
CA GLY A 434 20.57 25.05 1.47
C GLY A 434 21.72 24.05 1.51
N ALA A 435 22.06 23.39 0.39
CA ALA A 435 23.21 22.50 0.36
C ALA A 435 24.56 23.22 0.49
N THR A 436 24.66 24.45 -0.01
CA THR A 436 25.86 25.30 0.14
C THR A 436 26.07 25.70 1.59
N VAL A 437 25.01 26.18 2.26
CA VAL A 437 25.07 26.56 3.68
C VAL A 437 25.30 25.34 4.56
N GLY A 438 24.54 24.26 4.34
CA GLY A 438 24.60 23.05 5.15
C GLY A 438 25.98 22.38 5.11
N THR A 439 26.57 22.25 3.92
CA THR A 439 27.92 21.69 3.74
C THR A 439 28.94 22.53 4.51
N PHE A 440 28.96 23.85 4.28
CA PHE A 440 29.89 24.77 4.94
C PHE A 440 29.75 24.74 6.47
N CYS A 441 28.52 24.83 6.98
CA CYS A 441 28.28 24.88 8.41
C CYS A 441 28.62 23.56 9.11
N MET A 442 28.28 22.41 8.52
CA MET A 442 28.60 21.12 9.11
C MET A 442 30.11 20.82 9.04
N GLU A 443 30.81 21.19 7.97
CA GLU A 443 32.28 21.10 7.92
C GLU A 443 32.95 21.95 9.01
N VAL A 444 32.46 23.17 9.25
CA VAL A 444 32.93 24.01 10.36
C VAL A 444 32.64 23.35 11.72
N ALA A 445 31.45 22.76 11.91
CA ALA A 445 31.11 22.05 13.13
C ALA A 445 32.02 20.84 13.35
N ILE A 446 32.23 20.01 12.33
CA ILE A 446 33.12 18.83 12.37
C ILE A 446 34.55 19.25 12.74
N ARG A 447 35.10 20.26 12.07
CA ARG A 447 36.44 20.77 12.36
C ARG A 447 36.58 21.21 13.82
N LYS A 448 35.64 22.03 14.30
CA LYS A 448 35.64 22.51 15.70
C LYS A 448 35.47 21.37 16.70
N ALA A 449 34.64 20.38 16.40
CA ALA A 449 34.45 19.21 17.25
C ALA A 449 35.71 18.36 17.37
N LYS A 450 36.45 18.17 16.26
CA LYS A 450 37.75 17.46 16.27
C LYS A 450 38.80 18.20 17.11
N GLU A 451 38.78 19.53 17.11
CA GLU A 451 39.75 20.36 17.84
C GLU A 451 39.39 20.54 19.33
N SER A 452 38.10 20.73 19.64
CA SER A 452 37.64 21.20 20.96
C SER A 452 36.60 20.30 21.64
N GLY A 453 36.29 19.15 21.04
CA GLY A 453 35.31 18.18 21.52
C GLY A 453 33.88 18.48 21.07
N VAL A 454 33.51 19.74 20.88
CA VAL A 454 32.19 20.16 20.40
C VAL A 454 32.34 21.28 19.37
N GLY A 455 31.61 21.16 18.25
CA GLY A 455 31.42 22.23 17.28
C GLY A 455 29.95 22.57 17.18
N TRP A 456 29.60 23.83 17.41
CA TRP A 456 28.22 24.33 17.35
C TRP A 456 28.11 25.52 16.41
N VAL A 457 27.38 25.37 15.32
CA VAL A 457 27.27 26.37 14.25
C VAL A 457 25.82 26.79 14.06
N SER A 458 25.54 28.08 14.17
CA SER A 458 24.21 28.64 13.91
C SER A 458 24.28 29.57 12.70
N ALA A 459 23.31 29.46 11.78
CA ALA A 459 23.33 30.15 10.49
C ALA A 459 22.01 30.89 10.22
N LYS A 460 22.13 32.16 9.82
CA LYS A 460 21.01 32.99 9.32
C LYS A 460 21.12 33.21 7.82
N GLY A 461 20.09 33.79 7.21
CA GLY A 461 20.08 34.09 5.78
C GLY A 461 20.02 32.83 4.94
N CYS A 462 19.39 31.76 5.45
CA CYS A 462 19.37 30.46 4.79
C CYS A 462 18.10 30.25 3.93
N ASN A 463 18.17 29.26 3.03
CA ASN A 463 17.04 28.70 2.28
C ASN A 463 16.75 27.25 2.71
N HIS A 464 15.75 26.61 2.08
CA HIS A 464 15.38 25.22 2.39
C HIS A 464 16.56 24.24 2.19
N PHE A 465 16.94 23.50 3.23
CA PHE A 465 18.13 22.62 3.22
C PHE A 465 17.87 21.14 2.99
N GLY A 466 16.68 20.77 2.47
CA GLY A 466 16.33 19.38 2.25
C GLY A 466 16.14 18.60 3.55
N MET A 467 16.66 17.38 3.61
CA MET A 467 16.58 16.51 4.78
C MET A 467 17.60 16.91 5.85
N ALA A 468 17.15 17.07 7.10
CA ALA A 468 18.03 17.41 8.22
C ALA A 468 19.05 16.29 8.49
N GLY A 469 18.64 15.03 8.32
CA GLY A 469 19.48 13.85 8.49
C GLY A 469 20.71 13.83 7.59
N TYR A 470 20.64 14.41 6.39
CA TYR A 470 21.78 14.47 5.47
C TYR A 470 22.98 15.19 6.10
N TRP A 471 22.72 16.30 6.80
CA TRP A 471 23.76 17.09 7.46
C TRP A 471 24.32 16.38 8.68
N ALA A 472 23.46 15.88 9.56
CA ALA A 472 23.90 15.13 10.74
C ALA A 472 24.73 13.90 10.34
N GLN A 473 24.37 13.22 9.25
CA GLN A 473 25.11 12.07 8.74
C GLN A 473 26.52 12.43 8.24
N MET A 474 26.79 13.67 7.80
CA MET A 474 28.16 14.08 7.44
C MET A 474 29.12 13.97 8.64
N ALA A 475 28.69 14.38 9.83
CA ALA A 475 29.49 14.24 11.04
C ALA A 475 29.64 12.78 11.48
N GLN A 476 28.57 11.99 11.35
CA GLN A 476 28.60 10.55 11.65
C GLN A 476 29.62 9.79 10.81
N ARG A 477 29.75 10.13 9.52
CA ARG A 477 30.77 9.53 8.63
C ARG A 477 32.20 9.84 9.05
N GLU A 478 32.40 10.90 9.83
CA GLU A 478 33.69 11.31 10.40
C GLU A 478 33.91 10.77 11.82
N GLY A 479 33.07 9.84 12.30
CA GLY A 479 33.17 9.27 13.65
C GLY A 479 32.64 10.19 14.75
N LEU A 480 31.88 11.23 14.41
CA LEU A 480 31.32 12.21 15.36
C LEU A 480 29.81 12.06 15.50
N ILE A 481 29.24 12.47 16.62
CA ILE A 481 27.78 12.62 16.75
C ILE A 481 27.37 13.91 16.03
N GLY A 482 26.52 13.81 15.02
CA GLY A 482 25.99 14.93 14.25
C GLY A 482 24.57 15.31 14.65
N LEU A 483 24.28 16.61 14.66
CA LEU A 483 22.97 17.16 14.96
C LEU A 483 22.61 18.26 13.95
N ALA A 484 21.35 18.35 13.54
CA ALA A 484 20.87 19.40 12.66
C ALA A 484 19.43 19.82 12.95
N TRP A 485 19.17 21.13 12.83
CA TRP A 485 17.85 21.77 12.94
C TRP A 485 17.66 22.83 11.86
N THR A 486 16.40 23.04 11.47
CA THR A 486 15.97 24.25 10.73
C THR A 486 14.61 24.68 11.23
N ASN A 487 14.30 25.97 11.14
CA ASN A 487 12.90 26.42 11.16
C ASN A 487 12.29 26.42 9.75
N SER A 488 10.97 26.65 9.63
CA SER A 488 10.24 26.61 8.35
C SER A 488 9.04 27.56 8.37
N SER A 489 8.23 27.59 7.31
CA SER A 489 6.99 28.40 7.29
C SER A 489 5.92 27.82 8.23
N PRO A 490 5.01 28.66 8.79
CA PRO A 490 4.04 28.21 9.78
C PRO A 490 3.06 27.15 9.24
N VAL A 491 2.99 26.01 9.92
CA VAL A 491 2.05 24.89 9.63
C VAL A 491 1.56 24.19 10.90
N MET A 492 2.31 24.28 12.00
CA MET A 492 1.98 23.62 13.27
C MET A 492 1.26 24.57 14.23
N VAL A 493 0.22 24.05 14.89
CA VAL A 493 -0.49 24.71 15.99
C VAL A 493 0.23 24.46 17.33
N PRO A 494 0.58 25.49 18.10
CA PRO A 494 1.00 25.31 19.49
C PRO A 494 -0.10 24.66 20.33
N THR A 495 0.30 23.96 21.40
CA THR A 495 -0.65 23.40 22.37
C THR A 495 -1.60 24.47 22.89
N ARG A 496 -2.92 24.19 22.86
CA ARG A 496 -4.04 25.09 23.21
C ARG A 496 -4.24 26.30 22.28
N SER A 497 -3.59 26.34 21.12
CA SER A 497 -3.87 27.33 20.07
C SER A 497 -4.68 26.71 18.93
N LYS A 498 -5.62 27.48 18.37
CA LYS A 498 -6.27 27.17 17.09
C LYS A 498 -5.58 27.79 15.87
N GLN A 499 -4.54 28.59 16.11
CA GLN A 499 -3.75 29.27 15.08
C GLN A 499 -2.37 28.64 14.98
N ARG A 500 -1.95 28.32 13.75
CA ARG A 500 -0.57 27.90 13.48
C ARG A 500 0.39 29.08 13.63
N CYS A 501 1.53 28.84 14.27
CA CYS A 501 2.62 29.82 14.33
C CYS A 501 4.01 29.19 14.32
N MET A 502 4.08 27.87 14.32
CA MET A 502 5.31 27.08 14.34
C MET A 502 5.47 26.30 13.04
N GLY A 503 6.69 25.92 12.71
CA GLY A 503 7.00 25.15 11.51
C GLY A 503 6.95 23.65 11.77
N THR A 504 7.34 22.86 10.79
CA THR A 504 7.66 21.43 11.00
C THR A 504 8.95 21.24 11.81
N ASN A 505 9.79 22.27 11.86
CA ASN A 505 11.01 22.41 12.65
C ASN A 505 11.74 21.06 12.91
N PRO A 506 12.24 20.40 11.85
CA PRO A 506 12.78 19.05 11.97
C PRO A 506 14.04 19.00 12.83
N ILE A 507 14.27 17.84 13.41
CA ILE A 507 15.39 17.51 14.29
C ILE A 507 16.05 16.25 13.75
N ALA A 508 17.37 16.32 13.55
CA ALA A 508 18.16 15.15 13.19
C ALA A 508 19.31 14.91 14.16
N LEU A 509 19.57 13.63 14.45
CA LEU A 509 20.71 13.12 15.21
C LEU A 509 21.27 11.88 14.52
N PHE A 510 22.55 11.90 14.18
CA PHE A 510 23.26 10.72 13.68
C PHE A 510 24.48 10.44 14.55
N ALA A 511 24.59 9.21 15.07
CA ALA A 511 25.68 8.81 15.95
C ALA A 511 26.32 7.51 15.46
N PRO A 512 27.66 7.43 15.36
CA PRO A 512 28.35 6.24 14.89
C PRO A 512 28.35 5.14 15.96
N ALA A 513 28.08 3.92 15.53
CA ALA A 513 28.26 2.69 16.30
C ALA A 513 29.44 1.88 15.69
N ALA A 514 29.80 0.78 16.34
CA ALA A 514 30.86 -0.12 15.89
C ALA A 514 30.49 -0.79 14.57
N ASP A 515 31.49 -1.31 13.86
CA ASP A 515 31.33 -2.11 12.62
C ASP A 515 30.51 -1.45 11.51
N GLY A 516 30.46 -0.11 11.47
CA GLY A 516 29.73 0.66 10.46
C GLY A 516 28.22 0.78 10.71
N ASP A 517 27.74 0.37 11.88
CA ASP A 517 26.37 0.67 12.32
C ASP A 517 26.23 2.14 12.78
N TYR A 518 25.00 2.64 12.88
CA TYR A 518 24.71 3.99 13.37
C TYR A 518 23.27 4.10 13.88
N LEU A 519 23.04 5.04 14.81
CA LEU A 519 21.70 5.54 15.14
C LEU A 519 21.43 6.77 14.24
N GLY A 520 20.33 6.77 13.49
CA GLY A 520 19.96 7.86 12.57
C GLY A 520 18.54 8.35 12.76
N VAL A 521 18.34 9.33 13.64
CA VAL A 521 17.05 10.01 13.85
C VAL A 521 16.95 11.17 12.86
N ASP A 522 15.89 11.22 12.06
CA ASP A 522 15.53 12.35 11.20
C ASP A 522 14.00 12.48 11.19
N MET A 523 13.46 13.50 11.86
CA MET A 523 12.01 13.63 12.03
C MET A 523 11.51 15.08 12.12
N SER A 524 10.26 15.29 11.72
CA SER A 524 9.51 16.53 11.97
C SER A 524 9.05 16.61 13.43
N SER A 525 8.90 17.82 13.97
CA SER A 525 8.26 18.06 15.27
C SER A 525 6.72 18.01 15.22
N THR A 526 6.13 17.85 14.04
CA THR A 526 4.68 17.64 13.84
C THR A 526 4.31 16.16 13.88
N ALA A 527 3.06 15.85 14.22
CA ALA A 527 2.54 14.48 14.20
C ALA A 527 2.62 13.84 12.80
N VAL A 528 2.50 14.67 11.77
CA VAL A 528 2.54 14.26 10.37
C VAL A 528 3.14 15.35 9.49
N ALA A 529 3.67 14.98 8.32
CA ALA A 529 4.01 15.92 7.26
C ALA A 529 2.78 16.23 6.37
N MET A 530 2.68 17.46 5.87
CA MET A 530 1.56 17.88 5.01
C MET A 530 1.36 16.98 3.78
N GLY A 531 2.44 16.50 3.17
CA GLY A 531 2.35 15.59 2.01
C GLY A 531 1.62 14.27 2.32
N LYS A 532 1.64 13.78 3.57
CA LYS A 532 0.85 12.60 3.95
C LYS A 532 -0.63 12.91 4.10
N VAL A 533 -1.00 14.14 4.46
CA VAL A 533 -2.40 14.60 4.43
C VAL A 533 -2.89 14.64 2.98
N GLU A 534 -2.10 15.22 2.08
CA GLU A 534 -2.40 15.23 0.63
C GLU A 534 -2.57 13.80 0.10
N MET A 535 -1.73 12.84 0.52
CA MET A 535 -1.90 11.43 0.14
C MET A 535 -3.24 10.84 0.58
N GLN A 536 -3.75 11.17 1.77
CA GLN A 536 -5.06 10.66 2.21
C GLN A 536 -6.21 11.25 1.38
N ILE A 537 -6.10 12.51 0.93
CA ILE A 537 -7.06 13.09 -0.04
C ILE A 537 -7.05 12.28 -1.34
N HIS A 538 -5.87 11.96 -1.89
CA HIS A 538 -5.78 11.18 -3.13
C HIS A 538 -6.34 9.76 -2.98
N LYS A 539 -6.33 9.20 -1.77
CA LYS A 539 -6.93 7.90 -1.47
C LYS A 539 -8.42 7.99 -1.10
N ASN A 540 -8.96 9.20 -0.98
CA ASN A 540 -10.28 9.46 -0.42
C ASN A 540 -10.47 8.80 0.96
N GLU A 541 -9.41 8.80 1.77
CA GLU A 541 -9.38 8.23 3.12
C GLU A 541 -9.33 9.35 4.16
N PRO A 542 -9.91 9.16 5.37
CA PRO A 542 -9.71 10.09 6.47
C PRO A 542 -8.24 10.10 6.92
N ILE A 543 -7.79 11.23 7.48
CA ILE A 543 -6.54 11.28 8.25
C ILE A 543 -6.78 10.70 9.65
N PRO A 544 -5.78 10.04 10.25
CA PRO A 544 -5.84 9.65 11.66
C PRO A 544 -6.11 10.82 12.59
N GLU A 545 -6.82 10.55 13.69
CA GLU A 545 -6.98 11.50 14.77
C GLU A 545 -5.60 11.93 15.31
N GLY A 546 -5.48 13.20 15.70
CA GLY A 546 -4.22 13.76 16.20
C GLY A 546 -3.27 14.26 15.11
N TRP A 547 -3.66 14.28 13.84
CA TRP A 547 -2.87 14.86 12.75
C TRP A 547 -3.11 16.37 12.55
N ALA A 548 -4.36 16.82 12.62
CA ALA A 548 -4.73 18.20 12.29
C ALA A 548 -5.95 18.71 13.05
N LEU A 549 -6.11 20.04 13.04
CA LEU A 549 -7.28 20.76 13.54
C LEU A 549 -8.10 21.39 12.40
N GLY A 550 -9.41 21.48 12.61
CA GLY A 550 -10.33 22.30 11.86
C GLY A 550 -10.13 23.81 12.09
N PRO A 551 -10.93 24.66 11.42
CA PRO A 551 -10.86 26.12 11.58
C PRO A 551 -11.41 26.62 12.93
N ASP A 552 -12.26 25.82 13.58
CA ASP A 552 -12.80 26.04 14.92
C ASP A 552 -11.79 25.73 16.04
N GLY A 553 -10.79 24.90 15.74
CA GLY A 553 -9.80 24.40 16.70
C GLY A 553 -10.08 22.98 17.18
N GLU A 554 -11.12 22.34 16.66
CA GLU A 554 -11.46 20.94 16.96
C GLU A 554 -10.61 19.99 16.12
N VAL A 555 -10.36 18.78 16.63
CA VAL A 555 -9.62 17.75 15.88
C VAL A 555 -10.42 17.34 14.66
N THR A 556 -9.74 17.20 13.52
CA THR A 556 -10.37 16.72 12.28
C THR A 556 -9.69 15.48 11.74
N THR A 557 -10.51 14.57 11.23
CA THR A 557 -10.09 13.41 10.42
C THR A 557 -10.39 13.61 8.94
N ASP A 558 -10.93 14.77 8.55
CA ASP A 558 -11.18 15.15 7.17
C ASP A 558 -9.87 15.66 6.54
N ALA A 559 -9.37 14.92 5.55
CA ALA A 559 -8.12 15.23 4.88
C ALA A 559 -8.19 16.53 4.07
N GLU A 560 -9.31 16.83 3.41
CA GLU A 560 -9.50 18.06 2.65
C GLU A 560 -9.58 19.27 3.57
N LEU A 561 -10.32 19.15 4.67
CA LEU A 561 -10.39 20.20 5.68
C LEU A 561 -9.01 20.47 6.29
N ALA A 562 -8.26 19.42 6.62
CA ALA A 562 -6.92 19.54 7.16
C ALA A 562 -5.92 20.21 6.20
N LEU A 563 -6.00 19.90 4.89
CA LEU A 563 -5.16 20.57 3.89
C LEU A 563 -5.54 22.04 3.73
N LYS A 564 -6.85 22.33 3.72
CA LYS A 564 -7.39 23.69 3.59
C LYS A 564 -7.00 24.57 4.78
N THR A 565 -7.13 24.06 6.01
CA THR A 565 -6.73 24.80 7.22
C THR A 565 -5.23 24.88 7.32
N GLY A 566 -4.53 23.78 7.03
CA GLY A 566 -3.09 23.61 7.21
C GLY A 566 -2.67 23.78 8.68
N ASN A 567 -3.52 23.34 9.62
CA ASN A 567 -3.31 23.41 11.06
C ASN A 567 -2.86 22.03 11.59
N LEU A 568 -1.59 21.69 11.42
CA LEU A 568 -1.06 20.41 11.87
C LEU A 568 -0.82 20.39 13.39
N LEU A 569 -1.12 19.26 14.02
CA LEU A 569 -0.81 19.05 15.44
C LEU A 569 0.66 18.68 15.65
N PRO A 570 1.24 19.03 16.82
CA PRO A 570 2.60 18.63 17.19
C PRO A 570 2.73 17.12 17.35
N LEU A 571 3.96 16.59 17.31
CA LEU A 571 4.24 15.20 17.64
C LEU A 571 3.66 14.85 19.02
N GLY A 572 2.83 13.80 19.07
CA GLY A 572 2.01 13.46 20.22
C GLY A 572 0.56 13.98 20.15
N GLY A 573 0.15 14.66 19.08
CA GLY A 573 -1.25 15.03 18.82
C GLY A 573 -1.79 16.12 19.76
N CYS A 574 -2.91 15.83 20.42
CA CYS A 574 -3.52 16.71 21.40
C CYS A 574 -2.76 16.70 22.73
N GLU A 575 -3.15 17.58 23.67
CA GLU A 575 -2.53 17.63 25.00
C GLU A 575 -2.70 16.30 25.76
N SER A 576 -3.87 15.67 25.65
CA SER A 576 -4.19 14.37 26.26
C SER A 576 -3.30 13.22 25.78
N THR A 577 -2.75 13.32 24.56
CA THR A 577 -1.88 12.31 23.94
C THR A 577 -0.40 12.71 23.97
N GLY A 578 -0.06 13.81 24.65
CA GLY A 578 1.32 14.26 24.85
C GLY A 578 1.86 15.23 23.79
N GLY A 579 1.00 15.87 23.00
CA GLY A 579 1.37 16.82 21.94
C GLY A 579 2.24 18.00 22.40
N TYR A 580 2.16 18.38 23.67
CA TYR A 580 3.04 19.41 24.24
C TYR A 580 4.53 19.05 24.14
N LYS A 581 4.88 17.76 24.03
CA LYS A 581 6.26 17.30 23.81
C LYS A 581 6.76 17.67 22.41
N GLY A 582 5.97 17.37 21.36
CA GLY A 582 6.29 17.81 20.00
C GLY A 582 6.32 19.32 19.85
N TYR A 583 5.43 20.03 20.54
CA TYR A 583 5.47 21.49 20.61
C TYR A 583 6.76 21.99 21.26
N GLY A 584 7.17 21.42 22.40
CA GLY A 584 8.43 21.74 23.07
C GLY A 584 9.66 21.49 22.19
N LEU A 585 9.70 20.36 21.47
CA LEU A 585 10.76 20.05 20.50
C LEU A 585 10.83 21.10 19.38
N SER A 586 9.68 21.51 18.84
CA SER A 586 9.59 22.57 17.83
C SER A 586 10.10 23.92 18.37
N ALA A 587 9.76 24.25 19.61
CA ALA A 587 10.19 25.47 20.29
C ALA A 587 11.71 25.48 20.55
N MET A 588 12.31 24.34 20.91
CA MET A 588 13.77 24.20 20.98
C MET A 588 14.43 24.49 19.62
N GLY A 589 13.87 23.91 18.55
CA GLY A 589 14.31 24.19 17.18
C GLY A 589 14.23 25.68 16.85
N GLU A 590 13.17 26.37 17.26
CA GLU A 590 13.02 27.82 17.07
C GLU A 590 14.08 28.63 17.83
N VAL A 591 14.39 28.26 19.07
CA VAL A 591 15.45 28.90 19.87
C VAL A 591 16.80 28.77 19.17
N PHE A 592 17.14 27.59 18.65
CA PHE A 592 18.42 27.38 17.95
C PHE A 592 18.47 27.99 16.56
N CYS A 593 17.34 27.96 15.85
CA CYS A 593 17.28 28.36 14.45
C CYS A 593 17.04 29.85 14.31
N SER A 594 16.04 30.45 14.94
CA SER A 594 15.81 31.90 14.81
C SER A 594 16.42 32.71 15.94
N GLY A 595 16.31 32.24 17.19
CA GLY A 595 16.86 32.93 18.35
C GLY A 595 18.38 33.07 18.30
N LEU A 596 19.08 31.94 18.23
CA LEU A 596 20.54 31.90 18.27
C LEU A 596 21.19 32.39 16.97
N SER A 597 20.58 32.13 15.81
CA SER A 597 21.15 32.57 14.53
C SER A 597 20.82 34.03 14.19
N GLY A 598 19.78 34.62 14.78
CA GLY A 598 19.28 35.94 14.38
C GLY A 598 18.58 35.94 13.01
N SER A 599 18.01 34.80 12.59
CA SER A 599 17.17 34.69 11.39
C SER A 599 15.72 35.11 11.68
N ASN A 600 14.85 35.00 10.66
CA ASN A 600 13.42 35.21 10.86
C ASN A 600 12.83 34.09 11.75
N PRO A 601 11.99 34.42 12.74
CA PRO A 601 11.21 33.42 13.44
C PRO A 601 10.10 32.87 12.54
N THR A 602 9.67 31.63 12.77
CA THR A 602 8.73 30.90 11.88
C THR A 602 7.51 31.73 11.47
N HIS A 603 6.83 32.40 12.40
CA HIS A 603 5.64 33.22 12.09
C HIS A 603 5.88 34.39 11.12
N LYS A 604 7.15 34.72 10.79
CA LYS A 604 7.55 35.72 9.79
C LYS A 604 8.14 35.10 8.51
N VAL A 605 8.25 33.77 8.44
CA VAL A 605 8.77 33.06 7.27
C VAL A 605 7.65 32.87 6.25
N ALA A 606 7.88 33.35 5.03
CA ALA A 606 6.96 33.18 3.91
C ALA A 606 6.77 31.69 3.54
N ARG A 607 5.56 31.33 3.10
CA ARG A 607 5.23 29.95 2.69
C ARG A 607 5.99 29.57 1.42
N TRP A 608 6.53 28.37 1.39
CA TRP A 608 7.20 27.81 0.20
C TRP A 608 6.18 27.07 -0.68
N THR A 609 5.78 27.68 -1.80
CA THR A 609 4.78 27.12 -2.73
C THR A 609 5.19 27.38 -4.18
N PHE A 610 4.60 26.64 -5.12
CA PHE A 610 4.80 26.83 -6.57
C PHE A 610 4.24 28.15 -7.11
N SER A 611 3.34 28.80 -6.37
CA SER A 611 2.53 29.95 -6.83
C SER A 611 3.08 31.33 -6.47
N ASN A 612 4.35 31.46 -6.07
CA ASN A 612 4.87 32.74 -5.58
C ASN A 612 5.25 33.70 -6.74
N GLY A 613 4.24 34.36 -7.30
CA GLY A 613 4.39 35.47 -8.25
C GLY A 613 4.63 36.86 -7.62
N THR A 614 4.77 37.00 -6.30
CA THR A 614 4.77 38.35 -5.66
C THR A 614 5.58 38.53 -4.37
N ILE A 615 6.30 37.53 -3.85
CA ILE A 615 7.13 37.71 -2.64
C ILE A 615 8.58 38.00 -3.05
N ASN A 616 8.99 39.27 -2.96
CA ASN A 616 10.31 39.77 -3.35
C ASN A 616 11.33 39.85 -2.18
N SER A 617 11.12 39.13 -1.08
CA SER A 617 12.04 39.16 0.08
C SER A 617 12.64 37.78 0.40
N PRO A 618 13.95 37.72 0.71
CA PRO A 618 14.59 36.49 1.18
C PRO A 618 13.86 35.89 2.39
N ARG A 619 13.70 34.56 2.41
CA ARG A 619 13.02 33.86 3.52
C ARG A 619 13.75 34.04 4.85
N ASN A 620 15.08 34.12 4.80
CA ASN A 620 15.95 34.24 5.96
C ASN A 620 15.63 33.15 7.01
N LEU A 621 15.66 31.89 6.58
CA LEU A 621 15.53 30.74 7.47
C LEU A 621 16.75 30.65 8.39
N GLY A 622 16.52 30.06 9.56
CA GLY A 622 17.52 29.77 10.56
C GLY A 622 17.87 28.30 10.58
N GLN A 623 19.15 27.99 10.71
CA GLN A 623 19.66 26.62 10.75
C GLN A 623 20.70 26.46 11.85
N CYS A 624 20.75 25.28 12.45
CA CYS A 624 21.73 24.95 13.47
C CYS A 624 22.33 23.58 13.17
N PHE A 625 23.66 23.50 13.25
CA PHE A 625 24.45 22.30 12.97
C PHE A 625 25.40 22.10 14.14
N ALA A 626 25.47 20.89 14.68
CA ALA A 626 26.45 20.57 15.69
C ALA A 626 27.12 19.23 15.42
N ALA A 627 28.39 19.13 15.81
CA ALA A 627 29.16 17.90 15.84
C ALA A 627 29.77 17.75 17.23
N ILE A 628 29.79 16.54 17.76
CA ILE A 628 30.33 16.22 19.07
C ILE A 628 31.30 15.05 18.88
N ASN A 629 32.54 15.21 19.32
CA ASN A 629 33.52 14.13 19.31
C ASN A 629 33.31 13.26 20.56
N PRO A 630 32.82 12.01 20.42
CA PRO A 630 32.61 11.14 21.57
C PRO A 630 33.90 10.79 22.33
N GLU A 631 35.08 10.89 21.69
CA GLU A 631 36.38 10.60 22.30
C GLU A 631 36.77 11.60 23.40
N TYR A 632 36.17 12.78 23.42
CA TYR A 632 36.36 13.77 24.48
C TYR A 632 35.53 13.45 25.75
N PHE A 633 34.73 12.38 25.71
CA PHE A 633 33.89 11.92 26.82
C PHE A 633 34.30 10.50 27.24
N ALA A 634 33.35 9.71 27.77
CA ALA A 634 33.63 8.36 28.23
C ALA A 634 34.07 7.44 27.07
N PRO A 635 35.19 6.71 27.19
CA PRO A 635 35.69 5.81 26.14
C PRO A 635 34.69 4.69 25.86
N GLY A 636 34.75 4.06 24.68
CA GLY A 636 33.87 2.94 24.32
C GLY A 636 32.45 3.36 23.90
N PHE A 637 32.29 4.55 23.33
CA PHE A 637 30.98 5.07 22.91
C PHE A 637 30.34 4.22 21.82
N ALA A 638 31.10 3.87 20.78
CA ALA A 638 30.59 3.13 19.63
C ALA A 638 30.12 1.72 20.02
N GLU A 639 30.87 1.04 20.89
CA GLU A 639 30.54 -0.30 21.41
C GLU A 639 29.28 -0.26 22.26
N ARG A 640 29.17 0.72 23.18
CA ARG A 640 27.96 0.89 23.99
C ARG A 640 26.73 1.20 23.14
N LEU A 641 26.87 2.07 22.14
CA LEU A 641 25.76 2.37 21.24
C LEU A 641 25.36 1.10 20.46
N SER A 642 26.33 0.32 19.97
CA SER A 642 26.07 -0.94 19.26
C SER A 642 25.33 -1.96 20.13
N ASP A 643 25.70 -2.07 21.40
CA ASP A 643 25.01 -2.92 22.38
C ASP A 643 23.55 -2.47 22.58
N CYS A 644 23.31 -1.15 22.70
CA CYS A 644 21.95 -0.60 22.74
C CYS A 644 21.16 -0.91 21.47
N LEU A 645 21.72 -0.67 20.28
CA LEU A 645 21.03 -0.90 19.02
C LEU A 645 20.71 -2.39 18.82
N THR A 646 21.65 -3.27 19.14
CA THR A 646 21.46 -4.73 19.09
C THR A 646 20.36 -5.16 20.06
N THR A 647 20.40 -4.65 21.29
CA THR A 647 19.37 -4.92 22.29
C THR A 647 17.99 -4.50 21.79
N TRP A 648 17.86 -3.29 21.23
CA TRP A 648 16.57 -2.78 20.72
C TRP A 648 16.04 -3.62 19.56
N ARG A 649 16.88 -3.99 18.58
CA ARG A 649 16.49 -4.88 17.46
C ARG A 649 16.10 -6.27 17.94
N GLY A 650 16.70 -6.75 19.03
CA GLY A 650 16.45 -8.07 19.63
C GLY A 650 15.23 -8.14 20.56
N LEU A 651 14.53 -7.03 20.80
CA LEU A 651 13.30 -7.03 21.59
C LEU A 651 12.20 -7.83 20.88
N GLU A 652 11.36 -8.52 21.67
CA GLU A 652 10.22 -9.27 21.14
C GLU A 652 9.20 -8.31 20.48
N PRO A 653 8.90 -8.48 19.19
CA PRO A 653 7.94 -7.63 18.50
C PRO A 653 6.49 -7.98 18.93
N VAL A 654 5.65 -6.96 19.10
CA VAL A 654 4.21 -7.13 19.41
C VAL A 654 3.47 -7.87 18.28
N ASP A 655 3.85 -7.58 17.04
CA ASP A 655 3.42 -8.33 15.85
C ASP A 655 4.67 -9.00 15.27
N PRO A 656 4.78 -10.34 15.28
CA PRO A 656 5.92 -11.06 14.73
C PRO A 656 6.23 -10.74 13.25
N SER A 657 5.28 -10.16 12.50
CA SER A 657 5.50 -9.71 11.12
C SER A 657 6.07 -8.29 11.00
N LEU A 658 6.23 -7.57 12.12
CA LEU A 658 6.77 -6.22 12.19
C LEU A 658 7.92 -6.18 13.21
N PRO A 659 9.15 -6.52 12.81
CA PRO A 659 10.29 -6.55 13.72
C PRO A 659 10.55 -5.16 14.32
N VAL A 660 11.14 -5.14 15.53
CA VAL A 660 11.58 -3.89 16.16
C VAL A 660 12.75 -3.33 15.35
N LEU A 661 12.62 -2.07 14.94
CA LEU A 661 13.63 -1.35 14.16
C LEU A 661 14.23 -0.23 14.99
N VAL A 662 15.50 0.07 14.77
CA VAL A 662 16.11 1.29 15.29
C VAL A 662 16.05 2.40 14.24
N HIS A 663 16.13 3.65 14.69
CA HIS A 663 16.11 4.81 13.79
C HIS A 663 17.30 4.72 12.81
N GLY A 664 17.02 4.76 11.51
CA GLY A 664 17.99 4.62 10.43
C GLY A 664 17.96 3.26 9.70
N ASP A 665 17.34 2.22 10.28
CA ASP A 665 17.29 0.88 9.66
C ASP A 665 16.51 0.86 8.34
N LYS A 666 15.37 1.56 8.31
CA LYS A 666 14.53 1.65 7.10
C LYS A 666 15.29 2.34 5.98
N GLU A 667 15.92 3.47 6.29
CA GLU A 667 16.68 4.27 5.35
C GLU A 667 17.90 3.51 4.82
N ARG A 668 18.63 2.79 5.70
CA ARG A 668 19.75 1.93 5.30
C ARG A 668 19.31 0.85 4.32
N THR A 669 18.23 0.14 4.67
CA THR A 669 17.64 -0.92 3.83
C THR A 669 17.20 -0.38 2.48
N ASN A 670 16.50 0.77 2.46
CA ASN A 670 16.04 1.43 1.24
C ASN A 670 17.22 1.82 0.33
N ILE A 671 18.27 2.41 0.89
CA ILE A 671 19.47 2.79 0.14
C ILE A 671 20.13 1.55 -0.48
N GLU A 672 20.32 0.48 0.31
CA GLU A 672 20.96 -0.74 -0.16
C GLU A 672 20.16 -1.40 -1.30
N GLN A 673 18.84 -1.54 -1.13
CA GLN A 673 17.95 -2.11 -2.14
C GLN A 673 17.95 -1.26 -3.41
N THR A 674 17.84 0.06 -3.28
CA THR A 674 17.82 0.98 -4.42
C THR A 674 19.14 0.95 -5.19
N ARG A 675 20.27 0.95 -4.48
CA ARG A 675 21.61 0.83 -5.09
C ARG A 675 21.82 -0.52 -5.77
N ARG A 676 21.35 -1.62 -5.17
CA ARG A 676 21.42 -2.95 -5.77
C ARG A 676 20.62 -3.03 -7.06
N ARG A 677 19.47 -2.36 -7.12
CA ARG A 677 18.64 -2.27 -8.33
C ARG A 677 19.25 -1.35 -9.39
N GLY A 678 19.97 -0.30 -8.98
CA GLY A 678 20.56 0.70 -9.88
C GLY A 678 19.55 1.73 -10.43
N THR A 679 18.28 1.64 -10.03
CA THR A 679 17.19 2.50 -10.52
C THR A 679 16.30 3.00 -9.39
N ILE A 680 15.67 4.16 -9.61
CA ILE A 680 14.63 4.74 -8.76
C ILE A 680 13.32 4.76 -9.57
N ASN A 681 12.23 4.34 -8.94
CA ASN A 681 10.89 4.42 -9.53
C ASN A 681 10.27 5.77 -9.21
N TYR A 682 9.72 6.44 -10.22
CA TYR A 682 8.95 7.68 -10.03
C TYR A 682 7.53 7.52 -10.59
N PRO A 683 6.51 8.19 -10.06
CA PRO A 683 5.20 8.23 -10.71
C PRO A 683 5.31 8.86 -12.10
N GLN A 684 4.52 8.40 -13.08
CA GLN A 684 4.55 8.97 -14.45
C GLN A 684 4.35 10.50 -14.42
N LYS A 685 3.44 11.00 -13.57
CA LYS A 685 3.23 12.44 -13.37
C LYS A 685 4.50 13.19 -12.95
N GLN A 686 5.36 12.57 -12.15
CA GLN A 686 6.64 13.16 -11.75
C GLN A 686 7.58 13.21 -12.95
N ILE A 687 7.65 12.16 -13.77
CA ILE A 687 8.41 12.14 -15.03
C ILE A 687 7.94 13.26 -15.96
N ASP A 688 6.64 13.41 -16.16
CA ASP A 688 6.06 14.44 -17.02
C ASP A 688 6.42 15.85 -16.53
N THR A 689 6.32 16.08 -15.22
CA THR A 689 6.71 17.35 -14.57
C THR A 689 8.19 17.62 -14.77
N THR A 690 9.06 16.61 -14.64
CA THR A 690 10.50 16.76 -14.88
C THR A 690 10.82 17.02 -16.35
N ASN A 691 10.10 16.41 -17.29
CA ASN A 691 10.27 16.66 -18.73
C ASN A 691 9.83 18.08 -19.10
N ALA A 692 8.73 18.56 -18.53
CA ALA A 692 8.28 19.94 -18.70
C ALA A 692 9.32 20.94 -18.15
N LEU A 693 9.86 20.67 -16.96
CA LEU A 693 10.96 21.45 -16.39
C LEU A 693 12.19 21.42 -17.32
N ALA A 694 12.57 20.25 -17.82
CA ALA A 694 13.72 20.05 -18.69
C ALA A 694 13.64 20.94 -19.94
N ASN A 695 12.48 20.94 -20.60
CA ASN A 695 12.19 21.79 -21.75
C ASN A 695 12.26 23.28 -21.39
N ARG A 696 11.70 23.68 -20.24
CA ARG A 696 11.66 25.08 -19.79
C ARG A 696 13.04 25.66 -19.48
N ILE A 697 14.00 24.83 -19.08
CA ILE A 697 15.36 25.28 -18.71
C ILE A 697 16.44 24.82 -19.70
N GLY A 698 16.07 24.10 -20.75
CA GLY A 698 16.98 23.69 -21.83
C GLY A 698 17.97 22.59 -21.44
N VAL A 699 17.55 21.62 -20.63
CA VAL A 699 18.40 20.47 -20.23
C VAL A 699 17.88 19.16 -20.82
N LYS A 700 18.78 18.17 -20.96
CA LYS A 700 18.39 16.84 -21.45
C LYS A 700 17.41 16.18 -20.45
N PRO A 701 16.21 15.75 -20.90
CA PRO A 701 15.23 15.06 -20.06
C PRO A 701 15.77 13.82 -19.36
N LEU A 702 15.06 13.33 -18.34
CA LEU A 702 15.38 12.05 -17.69
C LEU A 702 15.25 10.90 -18.68
N GLN A 703 16.19 9.97 -18.62
CA GLN A 703 16.16 8.72 -19.37
C GLN A 703 15.39 7.69 -18.57
N VAL A 704 14.14 7.52 -18.96
CA VAL A 704 13.28 6.44 -18.48
C VAL A 704 13.66 5.13 -19.18
N LEU A 705 13.75 4.05 -18.41
CA LEU A 705 14.05 2.69 -18.89
C LEU A 705 12.81 1.94 -19.39
#